data_AF-A0A0N9I2D8-F1
#
_entry.id   AF-A0A0N9I2D8-F1
#
_cell.length_a   1.000
_cell.length_b   1.000
_cell.length_c   1.000
_cell.angle_alpha   90.00
_cell.angle_beta   90.00
_cell.angle_gamma   90.00
#
_symmetry.space_group_name_H-M   'P 1'
#
loop_
_entity.id
_entity.type
_entity.pdbx_description
1 polymer ?
#
loop_
_entity_poly.entity_id
_entity_poly.type
_entity_poly.pdbx_seq_one_letter_code
_entity_poly.pdbx_strand_id
1 'polypeptide(L)'
;MVIAGVIVTGFVLGVSPPPDVRAASTVVVEGTVFADTDRDGVQGEGEQGLAGVSVTDGAVWATTDHSGRYSAEVDVTRRETDLIHVVSPDGYTPPLREDFVPRYFRPVASTVDFPLLPDAKAADPAEKWQMVSDTETDNRSDQSAERTRDQWSDQVRAMAEDPAASLTIATGDLTVTDYTSAPRRQGSYDILRAGLVAGKLGHAFYPVMGNHDASEGAYVSSVELFRRNLGPEWYSFNRNGRHHVVLENNYDTSSLVPQLAWLREDLRRNAVGKQVFVFAHRSLFTQWGPGPAIQPIADELAKYDVRMFAAGHNQQAEFRRGAFPRSVEVNNIGATYGIDGVRPGYKVLDFTDLANRYVTGQHHQFGVRDDMAVVSPAQSSVYEQFARIPLDVYAEDDGRIPVKASVQVRNAWGWTVWRSELAFGAPAEPAGQVNCYTPPGGRPEPCPKPRDNWTMARSVISGLLPGSYRVDVVAHDSAGKSWPAKRNTFRVVPFFALHKAKAGADWTRQGGDEQGRSASPADPGAVLDQRWSASTGQNFTLNGAAVADGKAIVTSQAFASPYNQVIAYDLATGRTVWRTYVDGDAESFPTVHGGRVYLSTSVGRVYALAVTDGHVVWETIEDEHKTGATVRRYGRAGGPVSVFDTSAGRVAVYQQWNQIVCRDAGTGARRGGFRADEVGWGEFHSTAVRVPGSDSAYINSGAGNALVRLNLTTCARESSVSLSKDIYAHPSPVIADNTVVSMSQQGVLVHDMTGKQLWSAPVPTANCEPGPPPVTTPAVYGGIVYVAGIDGKVRAFDPAKPGTPAWETAVGYPPGASPVDDPSRAKYCATRPAGAPAMHPLATATTVYVGTWDGRLIALDRRTGTIRAEYKLGGGLTSALSVSGDWVIALTTDGTVHALAARRPRFPLS
;
A
#
# COMPACT_ATOMS: atom_id res chain seq x y z
N MET A 1 -47.36 -5.59 -51.03
CA MET A 1 -48.50 -5.59 -50.08
C MET A 1 -48.42 -6.89 -49.29
N VAL A 2 -48.23 -6.75 -47.98
CA VAL A 2 -48.54 -7.65 -46.84
C VAL A 2 -47.50 -7.35 -45.76
N ILE A 3 -48.02 -6.96 -44.61
CA ILE A 3 -47.37 -6.53 -43.37
C ILE A 3 -47.23 -7.76 -42.47
N ALA A 4 -46.11 -7.88 -41.77
CA ALA A 4 -45.94 -8.67 -40.53
C ALA A 4 -44.89 -7.92 -39.69
N GLY A 5 -45.07 -7.54 -38.43
CA GLY A 5 -45.90 -8.08 -37.36
C GLY A 5 -44.96 -8.46 -36.21
N VAL A 6 -44.49 -7.45 -35.45
CA VAL A 6 -43.53 -7.60 -34.34
C VAL A 6 -44.22 -8.27 -33.14
N ILE A 7 -43.67 -9.38 -32.66
CA ILE A 7 -44.05 -10.03 -31.40
C ILE A 7 -43.21 -9.42 -30.27
N VAL A 8 -43.91 -8.79 -29.32
CA VAL A 8 -43.37 -8.36 -28.03
C VAL A 8 -43.58 -9.50 -27.04
N THR A 9 -42.51 -10.15 -26.59
CA THR A 9 -42.55 -11.07 -25.44
C THR A 9 -42.53 -10.26 -24.14
N GLY A 10 -43.69 -10.17 -23.49
CA GLY A 10 -43.80 -9.63 -22.13
C GLY A 10 -43.15 -10.58 -21.13
N PHE A 11 -42.16 -10.09 -20.39
CA PHE A 11 -41.70 -10.73 -19.16
C PHE A 11 -42.81 -10.61 -18.11
N VAL A 12 -43.49 -11.72 -17.81
CA VAL A 12 -44.30 -11.84 -16.60
C VAL A 12 -43.32 -11.97 -15.44
N LEU A 13 -43.25 -10.94 -14.59
CA LEU A 13 -42.61 -11.01 -13.28
C LEU A 13 -43.34 -12.10 -12.48
N GLY A 14 -42.71 -13.25 -12.30
CA GLY A 14 -43.14 -14.25 -11.34
C GLY A 14 -43.04 -13.64 -9.95
N VAL A 15 -44.19 -13.29 -9.35
CA VAL A 15 -44.29 -12.95 -7.94
C VAL A 15 -44.05 -14.25 -7.17
N SER A 16 -42.87 -14.43 -6.60
CA SER A 16 -42.64 -15.45 -5.58
C SER A 16 -43.66 -15.24 -4.45
N PRO A 17 -44.28 -16.31 -3.91
CA PRO A 17 -45.11 -16.16 -2.72
C PRO A 17 -44.27 -15.53 -1.60
N PRO A 18 -44.87 -14.71 -0.71
CA PRO A 18 -44.14 -14.22 0.45
C PRO A 18 -43.55 -15.41 1.21
N PRO A 19 -42.33 -15.30 1.76
CA PRO A 19 -41.79 -16.36 2.60
C PRO A 19 -42.80 -16.62 3.72
N ASP A 20 -43.07 -17.90 4.01
CA ASP A 20 -43.84 -18.30 5.18
C ASP A 20 -43.26 -17.58 6.40
N VAL A 21 -44.01 -16.61 6.94
CA VAL A 21 -43.65 -15.93 8.19
C VAL A 21 -43.84 -16.98 9.28
N ARG A 22 -42.78 -17.73 9.59
CA ARG A 22 -42.71 -18.47 10.85
C ARG A 22 -42.95 -17.46 11.96
N ALA A 23 -43.95 -17.71 12.80
CA ALA A 23 -44.17 -16.90 13.99
C ALA A 23 -42.88 -16.88 14.82
N ALA A 24 -42.39 -15.68 15.15
CA ALA A 24 -41.23 -15.51 16.01
C ALA A 24 -41.48 -16.26 17.33
N SER A 25 -40.54 -17.12 17.73
CA SER A 25 -40.55 -17.71 19.06
C SER A 25 -39.68 -16.83 19.93
N THR A 26 -40.31 -16.00 20.76
CA THR A 26 -39.60 -15.08 21.66
C THR A 26 -39.40 -15.70 23.04
N VAL A 27 -38.30 -15.34 23.69
CA VAL A 27 -37.98 -15.67 25.08
C VAL A 27 -37.70 -14.38 25.83
N VAL A 28 -38.29 -14.23 27.02
CA VAL A 28 -37.96 -13.11 27.90
C VAL A 28 -36.66 -13.44 28.64
N VAL A 29 -35.65 -12.60 28.45
CA VAL A 29 -34.36 -12.66 29.11
C VAL A 29 -34.32 -11.57 30.17
N GLU A 30 -34.13 -11.96 31.43
CA GLU A 30 -34.00 -11.03 32.55
C GLU A 30 -32.61 -11.14 33.17
N GLY A 31 -32.18 -10.12 33.90
CA GLY A 31 -30.93 -10.20 34.63
C GLY A 31 -30.51 -8.86 35.22
N THR A 32 -29.30 -8.85 35.77
CA THR A 32 -28.71 -7.68 36.43
C THR A 32 -27.34 -7.38 35.88
N VAL A 33 -27.06 -6.10 35.63
CA VAL A 33 -25.72 -5.58 35.40
C VAL A 33 -25.24 -4.95 36.70
N PHE A 34 -24.08 -5.35 37.22
CA PHE A 34 -23.58 -4.88 38.51
C PHE A 34 -22.06 -4.72 38.52
N ALA A 35 -21.56 -3.90 39.45
CA ALA A 35 -20.14 -3.73 39.70
C ALA A 35 -19.63 -4.93 40.52
N ASP A 36 -18.92 -5.83 39.86
CA ASP A 36 -18.30 -7.02 40.43
C ASP A 36 -16.93 -6.64 41.02
N THR A 37 -16.96 -6.28 42.29
CA THR A 37 -15.83 -5.71 43.03
C THR A 37 -14.95 -6.79 43.65
N ASP A 38 -15.50 -7.95 43.98
CA ASP A 38 -14.75 -9.08 44.54
C ASP A 38 -14.34 -10.13 43.49
N ARG A 39 -14.85 -10.00 42.26
CA ARG A 39 -14.50 -10.79 41.07
C ARG A 39 -15.01 -12.23 41.11
N ASP A 40 -16.07 -12.49 41.86
CA ASP A 40 -16.68 -13.82 41.93
C ASP A 40 -17.76 -14.06 40.85
N GLY A 41 -18.19 -12.98 40.18
CA GLY A 41 -19.16 -13.01 39.08
C GLY A 41 -20.62 -13.17 39.53
N VAL A 42 -20.91 -13.05 40.83
CA VAL A 42 -22.24 -13.16 41.44
C VAL A 42 -22.53 -11.89 42.23
N GLN A 43 -23.69 -11.28 42.05
CA GLN A 43 -24.00 -10.06 42.78
C GLN A 43 -24.12 -10.31 44.29
N GLY A 44 -23.09 -9.91 45.04
CA GLY A 44 -23.01 -10.04 46.49
C GLY A 44 -23.64 -8.88 47.28
N GLU A 45 -23.67 -9.02 48.62
CA GLU A 45 -24.02 -7.91 49.51
C GLU A 45 -22.96 -6.80 49.42
N GLY A 46 -23.34 -5.64 48.88
CA GLY A 46 -22.45 -4.48 48.69
C GLY A 46 -22.09 -4.22 47.22
N GLU A 47 -22.41 -5.15 46.33
CA GLU A 47 -22.18 -4.98 44.89
C GLU A 47 -23.32 -4.21 44.22
N GLN A 48 -23.00 -2.99 43.80
CA GLN A 48 -24.00 -2.07 43.29
C GLN A 48 -24.44 -2.45 41.88
N GLY A 49 -25.75 -2.57 41.68
CA GLY A 49 -26.35 -2.64 40.36
C GLY A 49 -26.11 -1.36 39.55
N LEU A 50 -25.71 -1.50 38.30
CA LEU A 50 -25.32 -0.40 37.42
C LEU A 50 -26.51 0.05 36.59
N ALA A 51 -27.01 1.26 36.87
CA ALA A 51 -28.16 1.85 36.21
C ALA A 51 -27.82 2.48 34.85
N GLY A 52 -28.78 2.50 33.93
CA GLY A 52 -28.63 3.16 32.63
C GLY A 52 -27.71 2.42 31.64
N VAL A 53 -27.32 1.19 31.95
CA VAL A 53 -26.48 0.36 31.08
C VAL A 53 -27.34 -0.29 29.99
N SER A 54 -26.87 -0.25 28.75
CA SER A 54 -27.57 -0.85 27.62
C SER A 54 -27.27 -2.34 27.51
N VAL A 55 -28.31 -3.15 27.31
CA VAL A 55 -28.23 -4.59 27.03
C VAL A 55 -28.99 -4.87 25.74
N THR A 56 -28.43 -5.68 24.84
CA THR A 56 -29.02 -5.93 23.51
C THR A 56 -28.63 -7.30 22.96
N ASP A 57 -29.45 -7.85 22.07
CA ASP A 57 -29.14 -9.05 21.28
C ASP A 57 -28.73 -8.70 19.83
N GLY A 58 -28.56 -7.41 19.53
CA GLY A 58 -28.32 -6.86 18.19
C GLY A 58 -29.59 -6.45 17.43
N ALA A 59 -30.79 -6.77 17.92
CA ALA A 59 -32.07 -6.35 17.33
C ALA A 59 -32.98 -5.65 18.36
N VAL A 60 -32.95 -6.12 19.60
CA VAL A 60 -33.75 -5.65 20.74
C VAL A 60 -32.83 -4.98 21.76
N TRP A 61 -33.32 -3.95 22.43
CA TRP A 61 -32.57 -3.18 23.42
C TRP A 61 -33.34 -3.06 24.74
N ALA A 62 -32.64 -3.29 25.84
CA ALA A 62 -33.06 -2.97 27.20
C ALA A 62 -32.08 -1.98 27.84
N THR A 63 -32.55 -1.27 28.86
CA THR A 63 -31.72 -0.40 29.69
C THR A 63 -31.96 -0.78 31.14
N THR A 64 -30.89 -0.88 31.91
CA THR A 64 -30.98 -1.26 33.31
C THR A 64 -31.66 -0.19 34.17
N ASP A 65 -32.48 -0.64 35.11
CA ASP A 65 -33.12 0.21 36.12
C ASP A 65 -32.11 0.73 37.16
N HIS A 66 -32.59 1.50 38.15
CA HIS A 66 -31.76 2.07 39.22
C HIS A 66 -30.99 1.03 40.07
N SER A 67 -31.41 -0.23 40.02
CA SER A 67 -30.77 -1.36 40.70
C SER A 67 -30.04 -2.30 39.75
N GLY A 68 -29.83 -1.90 38.50
CA GLY A 68 -29.09 -2.68 37.51
C GLY A 68 -29.91 -3.74 36.78
N ARG A 69 -31.22 -3.89 37.05
CA ARG A 69 -32.03 -4.96 36.44
C ARG A 69 -32.52 -4.59 35.04
N TYR A 70 -32.62 -5.57 34.15
CA TYR A 70 -33.17 -5.42 32.80
C TYR A 70 -34.07 -6.60 32.42
N SER A 71 -34.91 -6.40 31.40
CA SER A 71 -35.72 -7.43 30.76
C SER A 71 -35.78 -7.15 29.27
N ALA A 72 -35.55 -8.17 28.43
CA ALA A 72 -35.54 -8.07 26.97
C ALA A 72 -36.27 -9.27 26.34
N GLU A 73 -37.13 -9.01 25.36
CA GLU A 73 -37.83 -10.06 24.61
C GLU A 73 -37.02 -10.41 23.35
N VAL A 74 -36.40 -11.59 23.33
CA VAL A 74 -35.46 -12.00 22.28
C VAL A 74 -36.07 -13.07 21.37
N ASP A 75 -36.02 -12.86 20.06
CA ASP A 75 -36.43 -13.86 19.07
C ASP A 75 -35.31 -14.88 18.82
N VAL A 76 -35.49 -16.10 19.35
CA VAL A 76 -34.50 -17.20 19.27
C VAL A 76 -34.59 -17.99 17.96
N THR A 77 -35.37 -17.51 16.99
CA THR A 77 -35.47 -18.13 15.66
C THR A 77 -34.67 -17.38 14.59
N ARG A 78 -34.13 -16.21 14.95
CA ARG A 78 -33.44 -15.29 14.03
C ARG A 78 -32.07 -15.80 13.56
N ARG A 79 -31.42 -16.66 14.34
CA ARG A 79 -30.06 -17.16 14.11
C ARG A 79 -29.83 -18.49 14.84
N GLU A 80 -28.70 -19.15 14.57
CA GLU A 80 -28.38 -20.42 15.22
C GLU A 80 -27.75 -20.21 16.61
N THR A 81 -26.88 -19.20 16.73
CA THR A 81 -26.22 -18.84 17.99
C THR A 81 -26.83 -17.54 18.53
N ASP A 82 -27.78 -17.66 19.45
CA ASP A 82 -28.40 -16.51 20.10
C ASP A 82 -27.57 -15.96 21.25
N LEU A 83 -27.10 -14.73 21.09
CA LEU A 83 -26.28 -14.01 22.04
C LEU A 83 -26.97 -12.72 22.51
N ILE A 84 -26.97 -12.50 23.82
CA ILE A 84 -27.28 -11.21 24.44
C ILE A 84 -25.98 -10.61 24.97
N HIS A 85 -25.82 -9.29 24.86
CA HIS A 85 -24.59 -8.60 25.20
C HIS A 85 -24.84 -7.23 25.83
N VAL A 86 -23.87 -6.78 26.64
CA VAL A 86 -23.89 -5.53 27.36
C VAL A 86 -22.96 -4.51 26.71
N VAL A 87 -23.39 -3.25 26.63
CA VAL A 87 -22.51 -2.12 26.28
C VAL A 87 -21.86 -1.64 27.56
N SER A 88 -20.63 -2.08 27.83
CA SER A 88 -19.90 -1.70 29.05
C SER A 88 -19.76 -0.18 29.17
N PRO A 89 -20.05 0.42 30.34
CA PRO A 89 -19.88 1.85 30.58
C PRO A 89 -18.40 2.22 30.84
N ASP A 90 -18.10 3.52 30.80
CA ASP A 90 -16.77 4.04 31.10
C ASP A 90 -16.32 3.62 32.51
N GLY A 91 -15.02 3.28 32.65
CA GLY A 91 -14.46 2.84 33.93
C GLY A 91 -14.73 1.37 34.28
N TYR A 92 -15.30 0.58 33.37
CA TYR A 92 -15.58 -0.84 33.59
C TYR A 92 -15.10 -1.72 32.43
N THR A 93 -14.63 -2.92 32.78
CA THR A 93 -14.27 -3.98 31.83
C THR A 93 -14.99 -5.27 32.21
N PRO A 94 -15.66 -5.97 31.28
CA PRO A 94 -16.22 -7.29 31.55
C PRO A 94 -15.13 -8.28 31.99
N PRO A 95 -15.43 -9.26 32.86
CA PRO A 95 -14.50 -10.32 33.17
C PRO A 95 -13.96 -10.99 31.90
N LEU A 96 -12.70 -11.38 31.90
CA LEU A 96 -12.10 -12.04 30.74
C LEU A 96 -12.48 -13.53 30.70
N ARG A 97 -12.63 -14.08 29.51
CA ARG A 97 -12.54 -15.52 29.29
C ARG A 97 -11.10 -16.00 29.51
N GLU A 98 -10.90 -17.31 29.52
CA GLU A 98 -9.56 -17.91 29.59
C GLU A 98 -8.66 -17.43 28.43
N ASP A 99 -9.24 -17.22 27.25
CA ASP A 99 -8.57 -16.72 26.05
C ASP A 99 -8.55 -15.19 25.93
N PHE A 100 -8.74 -14.47 27.04
CA PHE A 100 -8.70 -13.01 27.13
C PHE A 100 -9.78 -12.25 26.36
N VAL A 101 -10.70 -12.93 25.67
CA VAL A 101 -11.89 -12.28 25.07
C VAL A 101 -12.82 -11.82 26.20
N PRO A 102 -13.24 -10.53 26.25
CA PRO A 102 -14.11 -10.06 27.32
C PRO A 102 -15.49 -10.74 27.28
N ARG A 103 -16.03 -11.04 28.45
CA ARG A 103 -17.34 -11.67 28.64
C ARG A 103 -18.51 -10.68 28.49
N TYR A 104 -18.45 -9.78 27.51
CA TYR A 104 -19.51 -8.79 27.24
C TYR A 104 -20.77 -9.42 26.63
N PHE A 105 -20.73 -10.69 26.23
CA PHE A 105 -21.85 -11.44 25.68
C PHE A 105 -22.04 -12.78 26.38
N ARG A 106 -23.25 -13.32 26.27
CA ARG A 106 -23.69 -14.60 26.84
C ARG A 106 -24.70 -15.26 25.90
N PRO A 107 -24.76 -16.60 25.83
CA PRO A 107 -25.88 -17.29 25.22
C PRO A 107 -27.19 -16.86 25.88
N VAL A 108 -28.25 -16.74 25.07
CA VAL A 108 -29.60 -16.44 25.58
C VAL A 108 -30.07 -17.54 26.53
N ALA A 109 -30.54 -17.13 27.70
CA ALA A 109 -31.15 -17.96 28.74
C ALA A 109 -32.25 -17.15 29.44
N SER A 110 -33.07 -17.77 30.30
CA SER A 110 -34.11 -17.06 31.05
C SER A 110 -33.53 -15.97 31.97
N THR A 111 -32.34 -16.22 32.53
CA THR A 111 -31.63 -15.28 33.40
C THR A 111 -30.18 -15.13 32.95
N VAL A 112 -29.74 -13.90 32.69
CA VAL A 112 -28.39 -13.59 32.23
C VAL A 112 -27.86 -12.35 32.95
N ASP A 113 -26.93 -12.55 33.88
CA ASP A 113 -26.27 -11.46 34.59
C ASP A 113 -24.95 -11.03 33.92
N PHE A 114 -24.65 -9.74 34.03
CA PHE A 114 -23.41 -9.13 33.53
C PHE A 114 -22.62 -8.50 34.69
N PRO A 115 -21.71 -9.25 35.32
CA PRO A 115 -20.70 -8.66 36.20
C PRO A 115 -19.77 -7.76 35.40
N LEU A 116 -19.47 -6.57 35.90
CA LEU A 116 -18.53 -5.62 35.32
C LEU A 116 -17.46 -5.24 36.34
N LEU A 117 -16.19 -5.41 35.97
CA LEU A 117 -15.06 -5.13 36.85
C LEU A 117 -14.71 -3.64 36.76
N PRO A 118 -14.58 -2.93 37.90
CA PRO A 118 -14.01 -1.58 37.90
C PRO A 118 -12.59 -1.59 37.30
N ASP A 119 -12.35 -0.71 36.34
CA ASP A 119 -11.10 -0.62 35.59
C ASP A 119 -10.67 0.85 35.49
N ALA A 120 -9.63 1.19 36.26
CA ALA A 120 -9.08 2.55 36.27
C ALA A 120 -8.46 2.94 34.91
N LYS A 121 -7.92 1.97 34.14
CA LYS A 121 -7.39 2.26 32.79
C LYS A 121 -8.53 2.62 31.83
N ALA A 122 -9.69 1.98 31.99
CA ALA A 122 -10.91 2.27 31.22
C ALA A 122 -11.50 3.68 31.48
N ALA A 123 -11.00 4.39 32.49
CA ALA A 123 -11.36 5.77 32.81
C ALA A 123 -10.24 6.77 32.49
N ASP A 124 -9.07 6.33 32.03
CA ASP A 124 -7.89 7.18 31.84
C ASP A 124 -7.84 7.81 30.43
N PRO A 125 -7.88 9.16 30.30
CA PRO A 125 -7.69 9.87 29.02
C PRO A 125 -6.41 9.54 28.28
N ALA A 126 -5.37 9.09 28.98
CA ALA A 126 -4.07 8.71 28.44
C ALA A 126 -3.92 7.20 28.19
N GLU A 127 -5.01 6.43 28.26
CA GLU A 127 -5.01 4.99 28.04
C GLU A 127 -4.32 4.62 26.71
N LYS A 128 -3.41 3.65 26.79
CA LYS A 128 -2.73 3.06 25.64
C LYS A 128 -3.33 1.71 25.34
N TRP A 129 -3.50 1.43 24.06
CA TRP A 129 -4.07 0.19 23.55
C TRP A 129 -3.35 -0.22 22.27
N GLN A 130 -3.53 -1.47 21.88
CA GLN A 130 -2.89 -2.05 20.70
C GLN A 130 -3.92 -2.33 19.62
N MET A 131 -3.60 -1.97 18.38
CA MET A 131 -4.30 -2.46 17.20
C MET A 131 -3.44 -3.55 16.56
N VAL A 132 -4.05 -4.69 16.24
CA VAL A 132 -3.46 -5.72 15.39
C VAL A 132 -4.41 -6.08 14.26
N SER A 133 -3.91 -6.67 13.19
CA SER A 133 -4.70 -6.98 12.00
C SER A 133 -4.09 -8.17 11.28
N ASP A 134 -4.91 -8.89 10.49
CA ASP A 134 -4.44 -9.96 9.60
C ASP A 134 -3.58 -10.99 10.32
N THR A 135 -4.02 -11.40 11.53
CA THR A 135 -3.34 -12.42 12.32
C THR A 135 -3.27 -13.75 11.57
N GLU A 136 -4.30 -14.04 10.78
CA GLU A 136 -4.35 -15.14 9.83
C GLU A 136 -3.94 -16.50 10.42
N THR A 137 -4.54 -16.90 11.56
CA THR A 137 -4.20 -18.22 12.09
C THR A 137 -4.59 -19.32 11.11
N ASP A 138 -3.57 -20.02 10.60
CA ASP A 138 -3.70 -20.93 9.47
C ASP A 138 -3.71 -22.38 9.95
N ASN A 139 -4.78 -23.11 9.62
CA ASN A 139 -4.93 -24.55 9.83
C ASN A 139 -5.31 -25.28 8.53
N ARG A 140 -4.92 -24.75 7.36
CA ARG A 140 -5.22 -25.35 6.05
C ARG A 140 -4.50 -26.69 5.84
N SER A 141 -3.36 -26.90 6.48
CA SER A 141 -2.62 -28.15 6.52
C SER A 141 -1.98 -28.38 7.89
N ASP A 142 -1.51 -29.60 8.17
CA ASP A 142 -0.81 -29.88 9.44
C ASP A 142 0.47 -29.05 9.57
N GLN A 143 1.18 -28.84 8.46
CA GLN A 143 2.38 -28.02 8.41
C GLN A 143 2.07 -26.54 8.67
N SER A 144 0.99 -26.00 8.09
CA SER A 144 0.62 -24.60 8.34
C SER A 144 0.16 -24.39 9.78
N ALA A 145 -0.57 -25.36 10.34
CA ALA A 145 -1.00 -25.35 11.73
C ALA A 145 0.18 -25.36 12.72
N GLU A 146 1.16 -26.23 12.51
CA GLU A 146 2.37 -26.31 13.35
C GLU A 146 3.14 -25.00 13.34
N ARG A 147 3.46 -24.47 12.15
CA ARG A 147 4.17 -23.20 11.98
C ARG A 147 3.43 -22.02 12.62
N THR A 148 2.11 -21.93 12.41
CA THR A 148 1.31 -20.80 12.87
C THR A 148 1.13 -20.81 14.38
N ARG A 149 1.02 -21.97 15.03
CA ARG A 149 0.93 -22.06 16.50
C ARG A 149 2.12 -21.40 17.19
N ASP A 150 3.33 -21.70 16.72
CA ASP A 150 4.57 -21.15 17.28
C ASP A 150 4.68 -19.65 16.98
N GLN A 151 4.45 -19.27 15.72
CA GLN A 151 4.53 -17.87 15.29
C GLN A 151 3.53 -16.98 16.03
N TRP A 152 2.26 -17.39 16.11
CA TRP A 152 1.21 -16.62 16.75
C TRP A 152 1.46 -16.46 18.25
N SER A 153 1.84 -17.53 18.95
CA SER A 153 2.12 -17.47 20.39
C SER A 153 3.30 -16.52 20.70
N ASP A 154 4.31 -16.47 19.83
CA ASP A 154 5.43 -15.54 19.96
C ASP A 154 5.02 -14.10 19.66
N GLN A 155 4.16 -13.86 18.67
CA GLN A 155 3.59 -12.54 18.39
C GLN A 155 2.76 -12.05 19.57
N VAL A 156 1.95 -12.93 20.18
CA VAL A 156 1.21 -12.60 21.42
C VAL A 156 2.14 -12.29 22.57
N ARG A 157 3.24 -13.04 22.74
CA ARG A 157 4.23 -12.73 23.77
C ARG A 157 4.85 -11.35 23.58
N ALA A 158 5.15 -10.98 22.33
CA ALA A 158 5.64 -9.64 22.00
C ALA A 158 4.59 -8.56 22.29
N MET A 159 3.31 -8.81 22.03
CA MET A 159 2.23 -7.89 22.43
C MET A 159 2.16 -7.72 23.96
N ALA A 160 2.33 -8.81 24.71
CA ALA A 160 2.30 -8.82 26.17
C ALA A 160 3.51 -8.13 26.84
N GLU A 161 4.60 -7.88 26.09
CA GLU A 161 5.78 -7.17 26.59
C GLU A 161 5.54 -5.66 26.78
N ASP A 162 4.46 -5.10 26.25
CA ASP A 162 4.06 -3.71 26.49
C ASP A 162 3.08 -3.62 27.68
N PRO A 163 3.55 -3.35 28.91
CA PRO A 163 2.68 -3.28 30.09
C PRO A 163 1.75 -2.06 30.08
N ALA A 164 1.97 -1.10 29.18
CA ALA A 164 1.14 0.09 29.10
C ALA A 164 -0.15 -0.16 28.30
N ALA A 165 -0.17 -1.17 27.44
CA ALA A 165 -1.39 -1.60 26.77
C ALA A 165 -2.44 -2.09 27.79
N SER A 166 -3.67 -1.61 27.65
CA SER A 166 -4.81 -2.02 28.48
C SER A 166 -5.76 -2.97 27.76
N LEU A 167 -5.70 -2.99 26.43
CA LEU A 167 -6.48 -3.83 25.55
C LEU A 167 -5.79 -3.97 24.19
N THR A 168 -6.17 -5.02 23.46
CA THR A 168 -5.85 -5.23 22.05
C THR A 168 -7.15 -5.33 21.26
N ILE A 169 -7.24 -4.62 20.15
CA ILE A 169 -8.33 -4.78 19.15
C ILE A 169 -7.72 -5.38 17.89
N ALA A 170 -8.25 -6.52 17.47
CA ALA A 170 -7.80 -7.23 16.28
C ALA A 170 -8.78 -7.01 15.12
N THR A 171 -8.37 -6.21 14.13
CA THR A 171 -9.22 -5.71 13.04
C THR A 171 -9.36 -6.70 11.88
N GLY A 172 -9.94 -7.87 12.17
CA GLY A 172 -10.31 -8.87 11.17
C GLY A 172 -9.17 -9.72 10.64
N ASP A 173 -9.58 -10.72 9.86
CA ASP A 173 -8.75 -11.83 9.36
C ASP A 173 -7.93 -12.45 10.46
N LEU A 174 -8.67 -12.80 11.52
CA LEU A 174 -8.11 -13.46 12.70
C LEU A 174 -7.65 -14.87 12.34
N THR A 175 -8.34 -15.49 11.38
CA THR A 175 -8.17 -16.87 10.93
C THR A 175 -8.13 -16.94 9.40
N VAL A 176 -7.50 -17.98 8.83
CA VAL A 176 -7.58 -18.28 7.38
C VAL A 176 -8.46 -19.50 7.16
N THR A 177 -9.75 -19.29 6.91
CA THR A 177 -10.74 -20.38 6.92
C THR A 177 -11.47 -20.59 5.59
N ASP A 178 -11.41 -19.62 4.69
CA ASP A 178 -12.21 -19.48 3.48
C ASP A 178 -12.05 -20.61 2.43
N TYR A 179 -10.94 -21.34 2.45
CA TYR A 179 -10.65 -22.42 1.49
C TYR A 179 -10.61 -23.85 2.09
N THR A 180 -11.18 -24.08 3.29
CA THR A 180 -10.99 -25.36 4.01
C THR A 180 -12.26 -26.01 4.56
N SER A 181 -12.15 -27.28 4.96
CA SER A 181 -13.25 -28.03 5.57
C SER A 181 -13.59 -27.51 6.97
N ALA A 182 -14.85 -27.67 7.40
CA ALA A 182 -15.34 -27.16 8.69
C ALA A 182 -14.46 -27.51 9.91
N PRO A 183 -13.91 -28.74 10.06
CA PRO A 183 -13.00 -29.05 11.16
C PRO A 183 -11.70 -28.24 11.13
N ARG A 184 -11.15 -27.98 9.93
CA ARG A 184 -9.94 -27.16 9.78
C ARG A 184 -10.23 -25.71 10.15
N ARG A 185 -11.39 -25.18 9.73
CA ARG A 185 -11.85 -23.83 10.09
C ARG A 185 -11.96 -23.63 11.60
N GLN A 186 -12.61 -24.57 12.30
CA GLN A 186 -12.66 -24.54 13.77
C GLN A 186 -11.25 -24.59 14.38
N GLY A 187 -10.37 -25.44 13.85
CA GLY A 187 -9.00 -25.53 14.35
C GLY A 187 -8.18 -24.25 14.17
N SER A 188 -8.47 -23.37 13.20
CA SER A 188 -7.85 -22.04 13.12
C SER A 188 -8.24 -21.15 14.31
N TYR A 189 -9.53 -21.14 14.70
CA TYR A 189 -9.99 -20.47 15.92
C TYR A 189 -9.39 -21.09 17.19
N ASP A 190 -9.18 -22.40 17.21
CA ASP A 190 -8.52 -23.08 18.32
C ASP A 190 -7.06 -22.62 18.45
N ILE A 191 -6.34 -22.50 17.34
CA ILE A 191 -4.97 -21.95 17.31
C ILE A 191 -4.94 -20.50 17.78
N LEU A 192 -5.88 -19.67 17.31
CA LEU A 192 -5.99 -18.26 17.72
C LEU A 192 -6.14 -18.15 19.23
N ARG A 193 -7.12 -18.82 19.81
CA ARG A 193 -7.41 -18.77 21.25
C ARG A 193 -6.29 -19.38 22.09
N ALA A 194 -5.75 -20.53 21.68
CA ALA A 194 -4.64 -21.17 22.38
C ALA A 194 -3.38 -20.31 22.37
N GLY A 195 -3.09 -19.61 21.28
CA GLY A 195 -1.95 -18.70 21.20
C GLY A 195 -2.09 -17.46 22.09
N LEU A 196 -3.31 -16.92 22.24
CA LEU A 196 -3.58 -15.84 23.21
C LEU A 196 -3.20 -16.27 24.65
N VAL A 197 -3.57 -17.50 25.02
CA VAL A 197 -3.24 -18.11 26.32
C VAL A 197 -1.74 -18.38 26.44
N ALA A 198 -1.15 -19.08 25.46
CA ALA A 198 0.26 -19.48 25.47
C ALA A 198 1.22 -18.29 25.45
N GLY A 199 0.86 -17.23 24.73
CA GLY A 199 1.58 -15.96 24.69
C GLY A 199 1.35 -15.08 25.92
N LYS A 200 0.37 -15.43 26.78
CA LYS A 200 0.01 -14.72 28.02
C LYS A 200 -0.35 -13.25 27.80
N LEU A 201 -1.28 -12.98 26.88
CA LEU A 201 -1.64 -11.60 26.49
C LEU A 201 -1.85 -10.66 27.69
N GLY A 202 -2.59 -11.11 28.71
CA GLY A 202 -2.67 -10.41 30.00
C GLY A 202 -3.69 -9.27 30.07
N HIS A 203 -4.35 -8.93 28.97
CA HIS A 203 -5.39 -7.89 28.90
C HIS A 203 -6.47 -8.23 27.85
N ALA A 204 -7.52 -7.42 27.78
CA ALA A 204 -8.69 -7.67 26.93
C ALA A 204 -8.34 -7.78 25.44
N PHE A 205 -8.85 -8.82 24.77
CA PHE A 205 -8.75 -9.01 23.31
C PHE A 205 -10.12 -8.84 22.65
N TYR A 206 -10.30 -7.75 21.89
CA TYR A 206 -11.54 -7.44 21.17
C TYR A 206 -11.43 -7.83 19.69
N PRO A 207 -12.21 -8.80 19.21
CA PRO A 207 -12.17 -9.25 17.82
C PRO A 207 -13.08 -8.42 16.92
N VAL A 208 -12.63 -8.16 15.70
CA VAL A 208 -13.43 -7.70 14.55
C VAL A 208 -13.45 -8.85 13.54
N MET A 209 -14.57 -9.03 12.84
CA MET A 209 -14.69 -10.08 11.83
C MET A 209 -14.12 -9.62 10.48
N GLY A 210 -13.18 -10.38 9.92
CA GLY A 210 -12.69 -10.19 8.55
C GLY A 210 -13.28 -11.16 7.54
N ASN A 211 -12.87 -11.01 6.28
CA ASN A 211 -13.41 -11.82 5.20
C ASN A 211 -12.89 -13.26 5.20
N HIS A 212 -11.68 -13.52 5.71
CA HIS A 212 -11.14 -14.87 5.90
C HIS A 212 -11.68 -15.57 7.15
N ASP A 213 -12.28 -14.81 8.06
CA ASP A 213 -13.13 -15.34 9.14
C ASP A 213 -14.50 -15.82 8.58
N ALA A 214 -14.80 -15.46 7.32
CA ALA A 214 -15.91 -15.93 6.51
C ALA A 214 -15.51 -16.81 5.32
N SER A 215 -16.48 -17.50 4.70
CA SER A 215 -16.27 -18.25 3.45
C SER A 215 -17.25 -17.77 2.39
N GLU A 216 -16.77 -17.53 1.15
CA GLU A 216 -17.54 -16.88 0.06
C GLU A 216 -18.81 -17.65 -0.38
N GLY A 217 -19.00 -18.90 0.05
CA GLY A 217 -20.19 -19.71 -0.25
C GLY A 217 -21.10 -20.02 0.96
N ALA A 218 -20.72 -19.62 2.18
CA ALA A 218 -21.44 -19.98 3.41
C ALA A 218 -21.36 -18.85 4.45
N TYR A 219 -21.41 -17.59 4.02
CA TYR A 219 -21.26 -16.41 4.88
C TYR A 219 -22.12 -16.50 6.16
N VAL A 220 -23.39 -16.90 6.05
CA VAL A 220 -24.26 -17.14 7.22
C VAL A 220 -23.66 -18.15 8.20
N SER A 221 -23.21 -19.33 7.72
CA SER A 221 -22.57 -20.35 8.55
C SER A 221 -21.23 -19.89 9.13
N SER A 222 -20.55 -18.97 8.47
CA SER A 222 -19.31 -18.37 8.96
C SER A 222 -19.54 -17.34 10.07
N VAL A 223 -20.57 -16.50 9.94
CA VAL A 223 -21.01 -15.62 11.04
C VAL A 223 -21.37 -16.46 12.27
N GLU A 224 -22.04 -17.60 12.08
CA GLU A 224 -22.30 -18.53 13.20
C GLU A 224 -21.03 -19.14 13.80
N LEU A 225 -20.04 -19.48 12.97
CA LEU A 225 -18.74 -19.96 13.46
C LEU A 225 -18.01 -18.89 14.26
N PHE A 226 -18.02 -17.63 13.81
CA PHE A 226 -17.49 -16.50 14.55
C PHE A 226 -18.23 -16.30 15.87
N ARG A 227 -19.57 -16.30 15.86
CA ARG A 227 -20.43 -16.15 17.06
C ARG A 227 -20.11 -17.17 18.16
N ARG A 228 -19.96 -18.43 17.79
CA ARG A 228 -19.63 -19.51 18.74
C ARG A 228 -18.26 -19.34 19.38
N ASN A 229 -17.29 -18.80 18.63
CA ASN A 229 -15.91 -18.72 19.09
C ASN A 229 -15.62 -17.41 19.83
N LEU A 230 -16.07 -16.28 19.27
CA LEU A 230 -15.57 -14.93 19.60
C LEU A 230 -16.66 -13.93 20.02
N GLY A 231 -17.93 -14.17 19.70
CA GLY A 231 -19.05 -13.30 20.11
C GLY A 231 -19.82 -12.66 18.95
N PRO A 232 -20.70 -11.69 19.23
CA PRO A 232 -21.49 -11.04 18.17
C PRO A 232 -20.60 -10.37 17.13
N GLU A 233 -21.05 -10.40 15.87
CA GLU A 233 -20.34 -9.90 14.70
C GLU A 233 -20.26 -8.36 14.63
N TRP A 234 -21.15 -7.66 15.32
CA TRP A 234 -21.08 -6.22 15.61
C TRP A 234 -21.49 -5.96 17.06
N TYR A 235 -20.82 -5.03 17.72
CA TYR A 235 -21.03 -4.69 19.12
C TYR A 235 -20.38 -3.35 19.46
N SER A 236 -20.63 -2.83 20.66
CA SER A 236 -20.03 -1.60 21.13
C SER A 236 -19.70 -1.63 22.62
N PHE A 237 -18.80 -0.74 23.05
CA PHE A 237 -18.46 -0.53 24.45
C PHE A 237 -17.92 0.88 24.67
N ASN A 238 -18.12 1.41 25.88
CA ASN A 238 -17.55 2.69 26.28
C ASN A 238 -16.22 2.49 26.97
N ARG A 239 -15.31 3.42 26.71
CA ARG A 239 -14.03 3.48 27.39
C ARG A 239 -13.48 4.89 27.30
N ASN A 240 -13.11 5.46 28.43
CA ASN A 240 -12.43 6.74 28.49
C ASN A 240 -13.16 7.89 27.73
N GLY A 241 -14.48 7.99 27.91
CA GLY A 241 -15.27 9.01 27.23
C GLY A 241 -15.32 8.84 25.71
N ARG A 242 -14.95 7.65 25.22
CA ARG A 242 -15.06 7.23 23.82
C ARG A 242 -16.02 6.07 23.71
N HIS A 243 -16.76 6.05 22.61
CA HIS A 243 -17.67 4.98 22.28
C HIS A 243 -17.06 4.16 21.14
N HIS A 244 -16.68 2.91 21.43
CA HIS A 244 -16.06 2.00 20.48
C HIS A 244 -17.16 1.18 19.82
N VAL A 245 -17.20 1.19 18.50
CA VAL A 245 -18.17 0.51 17.65
C VAL A 245 -17.41 -0.45 16.77
N VAL A 246 -17.75 -1.74 16.84
CA VAL A 246 -17.23 -2.77 15.94
C VAL A 246 -18.31 -3.10 14.92
N LEU A 247 -17.94 -3.01 13.64
CA LEU A 247 -18.82 -3.27 12.50
C LEU A 247 -18.40 -4.54 11.77
N GLU A 248 -19.40 -5.19 11.16
CA GLU A 248 -19.17 -6.21 10.15
C GLU A 248 -19.40 -5.57 8.77
N ASN A 249 -18.39 -5.61 7.90
CA ASN A 249 -18.44 -4.94 6.61
C ASN A 249 -17.74 -5.71 5.48
N ASN A 250 -17.82 -7.05 5.50
CA ASN A 250 -17.23 -7.86 4.44
C ASN A 250 -18.15 -7.91 3.21
N TYR A 251 -18.54 -9.09 2.72
CA TYR A 251 -19.19 -9.19 1.40
C TYR A 251 -20.72 -9.10 1.41
N ASP A 252 -21.37 -9.49 2.50
CA ASP A 252 -22.82 -9.64 2.52
C ASP A 252 -23.54 -8.32 2.81
N THR A 253 -24.52 -7.99 1.96
CA THR A 253 -25.38 -6.82 2.17
C THR A 253 -26.60 -7.12 3.05
N SER A 254 -26.91 -8.41 3.29
CA SER A 254 -28.10 -8.83 4.04
C SER A 254 -28.07 -8.38 5.50
N SER A 255 -26.86 -8.28 6.08
CA SER A 255 -26.62 -7.84 7.45
C SER A 255 -26.68 -6.32 7.64
N LEU A 256 -26.63 -5.52 6.56
CA LEU A 256 -26.52 -4.06 6.67
C LEU A 256 -27.77 -3.39 7.23
N VAL A 257 -28.95 -3.87 6.87
CA VAL A 257 -30.22 -3.31 7.35
C VAL A 257 -30.37 -3.51 8.87
N PRO A 258 -30.25 -4.74 9.41
CA PRO A 258 -30.31 -4.92 10.86
C PRO A 258 -29.15 -4.22 11.59
N GLN A 259 -27.93 -4.24 11.05
CA GLN A 259 -26.78 -3.56 11.64
C GLN A 259 -26.97 -2.03 11.69
N LEU A 260 -27.52 -1.41 10.65
CA LEU A 260 -27.84 0.03 10.65
C LEU A 260 -28.90 0.38 11.70
N ALA A 261 -29.92 -0.46 11.86
CA ALA A 261 -30.95 -0.26 12.88
C ALA A 261 -30.36 -0.33 14.29
N TRP A 262 -29.49 -1.32 14.54
CA TRP A 262 -28.72 -1.44 15.78
C TRP A 262 -27.83 -0.20 16.01
N LEU A 263 -27.02 0.18 15.01
CA LEU A 263 -26.06 1.28 15.11
C LEU A 263 -26.74 2.62 15.44
N ARG A 264 -27.89 2.90 14.83
CA ARG A 264 -28.67 4.11 15.13
C ARG A 264 -29.05 4.18 16.60
N GLU A 265 -29.53 3.07 17.14
CA GLU A 265 -29.98 3.02 18.52
C GLU A 265 -28.81 3.02 19.50
N ASP A 266 -27.72 2.34 19.16
CA ASP A 266 -26.48 2.33 19.92
C ASP A 266 -25.88 3.74 20.06
N LEU A 267 -25.66 4.43 18.94
CA LEU A 267 -25.12 5.79 18.94
C LEU A 267 -26.02 6.76 19.70
N ARG A 268 -27.35 6.64 19.54
CA ARG A 268 -28.32 7.47 20.26
C ARG A 268 -28.24 7.27 21.78
N ARG A 269 -28.00 6.04 22.25
CA ARG A 269 -27.94 5.71 23.68
C ARG A 269 -26.58 5.99 24.29
N ASN A 270 -25.50 5.67 23.58
CA ASN A 270 -24.18 5.47 24.19
C ASN A 270 -23.12 6.46 23.68
N ALA A 271 -23.30 7.10 22.53
CA ALA A 271 -22.29 7.97 21.91
C ALA A 271 -22.47 9.48 22.18
N VAL A 272 -23.58 9.90 22.79
CA VAL A 272 -23.85 11.32 23.04
C VAL A 272 -22.77 11.94 23.93
N GLY A 273 -22.11 12.98 23.43
CA GLY A 273 -21.01 13.67 24.14
C GLY A 273 -19.67 12.94 24.10
N LYS A 274 -19.53 11.85 23.33
CA LYS A 274 -18.32 11.04 23.20
C LYS A 274 -17.74 11.12 21.80
N GLN A 275 -16.43 10.87 21.67
CA GLN A 275 -15.81 10.58 20.38
C GLN A 275 -16.11 9.12 20.01
N VAL A 276 -16.39 8.84 18.73
CA VAL A 276 -16.79 7.51 18.28
C VAL A 276 -15.64 6.85 17.53
N PHE A 277 -15.18 5.72 18.05
CA PHE A 277 -14.12 4.90 17.46
C PHE A 277 -14.77 3.76 16.70
N VAL A 278 -14.60 3.72 15.38
CA VAL A 278 -15.20 2.71 14.52
C VAL A 278 -14.11 1.74 14.09
N PHE A 279 -14.31 0.46 14.39
CA PHE A 279 -13.46 -0.64 13.95
C PHE A 279 -14.20 -1.48 12.94
N ALA A 280 -13.56 -1.70 11.80
CA ALA A 280 -14.06 -2.57 10.75
C ALA A 280 -12.86 -3.30 10.14
N HIS A 281 -13.09 -4.41 9.46
CA HIS A 281 -12.01 -5.04 8.72
C HIS A 281 -11.70 -4.18 7.47
N ARG A 282 -12.66 -3.96 6.57
CA ARG A 282 -12.41 -3.17 5.36
C ARG A 282 -12.65 -1.67 5.56
N SER A 283 -12.09 -0.81 4.69
CA SER A 283 -12.55 0.59 4.62
C SER A 283 -14.03 0.66 4.22
N LEU A 284 -14.82 1.60 4.74
CA LEU A 284 -16.26 1.73 4.44
C LEU A 284 -16.52 2.22 3.01
N PHE A 285 -15.48 2.52 2.24
CA PHE A 285 -15.60 3.07 0.90
C PHE A 285 -15.06 2.15 -0.19
N THR A 286 -14.59 0.97 0.20
CA THR A 286 -14.11 -0.02 -0.74
C THR A 286 -15.23 -0.65 -1.55
N GLN A 287 -14.96 -0.96 -2.83
CA GLN A 287 -15.88 -1.78 -3.63
C GLN A 287 -15.91 -3.24 -3.19
N TRP A 288 -14.84 -3.70 -2.54
CA TRP A 288 -14.65 -5.12 -2.26
C TRP A 288 -15.43 -5.59 -1.04
N GLY A 289 -16.02 -4.68 -0.25
CA GLY A 289 -16.98 -5.00 0.79
C GLY A 289 -18.42 -4.91 0.26
N PRO A 290 -19.34 -4.28 1.01
CA PRO A 290 -20.70 -4.07 0.54
C PRO A 290 -20.81 -2.95 -0.51
N GLY A 291 -19.70 -2.36 -0.93
CA GLY A 291 -19.63 -1.35 -1.97
C GLY A 291 -20.52 -0.14 -1.66
N PRO A 292 -21.35 0.34 -2.61
CA PRO A 292 -22.26 1.45 -2.36
C PRO A 292 -23.34 1.17 -1.30
N ALA A 293 -23.63 -0.10 -0.97
CA ALA A 293 -24.71 -0.47 -0.05
C ALA A 293 -24.44 -0.05 1.40
N ILE A 294 -23.17 0.13 1.78
CA ILE A 294 -22.77 0.59 3.13
C ILE A 294 -23.06 2.08 3.38
N GLN A 295 -23.43 2.86 2.34
CA GLN A 295 -23.63 4.31 2.47
C GLN A 295 -24.54 4.73 3.64
N PRO A 296 -25.67 4.08 3.92
CA PRO A 296 -26.53 4.50 5.04
C PRO A 296 -25.84 4.39 6.41
N ILE A 297 -24.92 3.44 6.60
CA ILE A 297 -24.11 3.32 7.82
C ILE A 297 -23.10 4.47 7.90
N ALA A 298 -22.42 4.76 6.79
CA ALA A 298 -21.50 5.90 6.72
C ALA A 298 -22.21 7.24 6.99
N ASP A 299 -23.43 7.44 6.44
CA ASP A 299 -24.25 8.63 6.68
C ASP A 299 -24.67 8.78 8.14
N GLU A 300 -24.92 7.67 8.84
CA GLU A 300 -25.24 7.69 10.26
C GLU A 300 -24.03 8.09 11.11
N LEU A 301 -22.88 7.47 10.83
CA LEU A 301 -21.61 7.77 11.51
C LEU A 301 -21.17 9.22 11.29
N ALA A 302 -21.43 9.79 10.11
CA ALA A 302 -21.06 11.16 9.76
C ALA A 302 -21.72 12.25 10.62
N LYS A 303 -22.72 11.90 11.42
CA LYS A 303 -23.36 12.79 12.40
C LYS A 303 -22.53 12.96 13.69
N TYR A 304 -21.49 12.15 13.88
CA TYR A 304 -20.68 12.07 15.09
C TYR A 304 -19.20 12.39 14.83
N ASP A 305 -18.40 12.58 15.89
CA ASP A 305 -16.94 12.76 15.79
C ASP A 305 -16.24 11.42 15.55
N VAL A 306 -16.13 11.10 14.26
CA VAL A 306 -15.47 9.97 13.58
C VAL A 306 -14.00 9.69 13.95
N ARG A 307 -13.59 8.55 14.50
CA ARG A 307 -12.23 8.01 14.25
C ARG A 307 -12.34 6.57 13.76
N MET A 308 -11.89 6.31 12.53
CA MET A 308 -12.03 5.02 11.88
C MET A 308 -10.69 4.26 11.88
N PHE A 309 -10.76 2.99 12.24
CA PHE A 309 -9.67 2.04 12.25
C PHE A 309 -10.09 0.86 11.38
N ALA A 310 -9.38 0.66 10.27
CA ALA A 310 -9.63 -0.46 9.37
C ALA A 310 -8.33 -1.09 8.91
N ALA A 311 -8.39 -2.37 8.58
CA ALA A 311 -7.29 -3.12 8.02
C ALA A 311 -7.83 -4.30 7.22
N GLY A 312 -7.47 -4.39 5.95
CA GLY A 312 -7.79 -5.53 5.11
C GLY A 312 -7.07 -5.45 3.76
N HIS A 313 -7.26 -6.46 2.91
CA HIS A 313 -6.49 -6.66 1.66
C HIS A 313 -6.65 -5.58 0.56
N ASN A 314 -7.26 -4.43 0.86
CA ASN A 314 -7.48 -3.35 -0.10
C ASN A 314 -6.50 -2.21 0.16
N GLN A 315 -5.46 -2.18 -0.68
CA GLN A 315 -4.26 -1.34 -0.54
C GLN A 315 -4.38 0.02 -1.25
N GLN A 316 -5.53 0.27 -1.89
CA GLN A 316 -5.82 1.58 -2.46
C GLN A 316 -6.33 2.49 -1.34
N ALA A 317 -5.83 3.71 -1.27
CA ALA A 317 -6.32 4.70 -0.33
C ALA A 317 -7.72 5.17 -0.73
N GLU A 318 -8.73 4.33 -0.52
CA GLU A 318 -10.14 4.56 -0.90
C GLU A 318 -10.84 5.51 0.09
N PHE A 319 -10.18 6.55 0.58
CA PHE A 319 -10.88 7.55 1.40
C PHE A 319 -11.71 8.48 0.50
N ARG A 320 -12.93 8.84 0.94
CA ARG A 320 -13.82 9.70 0.14
C ARG A 320 -14.02 11.06 0.76
N ARG A 321 -13.79 12.06 -0.07
CA ARG A 321 -14.10 13.45 0.24
C ARG A 321 -15.57 13.61 0.60
N GLY A 322 -15.81 14.34 1.69
CA GLY A 322 -17.16 14.68 2.14
C GLY A 322 -17.88 13.57 2.90
N ALA A 323 -17.26 12.40 3.09
CA ALA A 323 -17.89 11.31 3.81
C ALA A 323 -17.98 11.57 5.33
N PHE A 324 -16.91 12.11 5.94
CA PHE A 324 -16.90 12.52 7.35
C PHE A 324 -16.42 13.98 7.47
N PRO A 325 -17.11 14.87 8.22
CA PRO A 325 -16.72 16.27 8.37
C PRO A 325 -15.39 16.51 9.11
N ARG A 326 -15.04 15.62 10.03
CA ARG A 326 -13.75 15.55 10.75
C ARG A 326 -13.55 14.08 11.12
N SER A 327 -12.51 13.44 10.61
CA SER A 327 -12.19 12.05 10.96
C SER A 327 -10.70 11.80 10.91
N VAL A 328 -10.25 10.69 11.49
CA VAL A 328 -8.97 10.06 11.15
C VAL A 328 -9.25 8.67 10.63
N GLU A 329 -8.60 8.29 9.54
CA GLU A 329 -8.62 6.91 9.04
C GLU A 329 -7.23 6.33 9.24
N VAL A 330 -7.14 5.29 10.04
CA VAL A 330 -5.94 4.47 10.16
C VAL A 330 -6.16 3.24 9.30
N ASN A 331 -5.33 3.08 8.27
CA ASN A 331 -5.33 1.90 7.40
C ASN A 331 -3.99 1.17 7.53
N ASN A 332 -4.04 -0.12 7.82
CA ASN A 332 -2.88 -1.00 7.82
C ASN A 332 -2.65 -1.55 6.40
N ILE A 333 -1.48 -1.29 5.82
CA ILE A 333 -1.06 -1.88 4.55
C ILE A 333 -0.33 -3.18 4.92
N GLY A 334 -1.08 -4.29 4.86
CA GLY A 334 -0.73 -5.59 5.47
C GLY A 334 0.75 -5.99 5.43
N ALA A 335 1.26 -6.45 6.57
CA ALA A 335 2.69 -6.67 6.78
C ALA A 335 3.30 -7.93 6.13
N THR A 336 2.46 -8.76 5.52
CA THR A 336 2.87 -10.01 4.86
C THR A 336 2.46 -10.03 3.38
N TYR A 337 1.62 -9.09 2.93
CA TYR A 337 0.87 -9.22 1.68
C TYR A 337 0.71 -7.90 0.91
N GLY A 338 1.68 -6.98 0.89
CA GLY A 338 1.73 -5.91 -0.12
C GLY A 338 1.60 -6.52 -1.52
N ILE A 339 0.39 -6.63 -2.09
CA ILE A 339 0.13 -7.19 -3.43
C ILE A 339 0.45 -6.14 -4.51
N ASP A 340 0.97 -5.00 -4.07
CA ASP A 340 1.46 -3.82 -4.77
C ASP A 340 2.99 -3.73 -4.80
N GLY A 341 3.69 -4.65 -4.11
CA GLY A 341 5.15 -4.59 -4.01
C GLY A 341 5.66 -3.43 -3.16
N VAL A 342 4.90 -3.00 -2.14
CA VAL A 342 5.33 -2.01 -1.13
C VAL A 342 5.85 -2.71 0.13
N ARG A 343 6.75 -2.05 0.86
CA ARG A 343 7.16 -2.49 2.20
C ARG A 343 5.94 -2.45 3.16
N PRO A 344 5.75 -3.49 3.99
CA PRO A 344 4.83 -3.48 5.13
C PRO A 344 4.76 -2.15 5.87
N GLY A 345 3.57 -1.63 6.17
CA GLY A 345 3.43 -0.38 6.91
C GLY A 345 1.99 0.01 7.26
N TYR A 346 1.81 1.15 7.91
CA TYR A 346 0.50 1.72 8.20
C TYR A 346 0.44 3.21 7.89
N LYS A 347 -0.75 3.68 7.58
CA LYS A 347 -1.03 5.08 7.25
C LYS A 347 -2.02 5.67 8.23
N VAL A 348 -1.70 6.84 8.75
CA VAL A 348 -2.63 7.67 9.50
C VAL A 348 -3.06 8.83 8.61
N LEU A 349 -4.37 8.97 8.37
CA LEU A 349 -4.98 10.08 7.63
C LEU A 349 -5.75 10.97 8.56
N ASP A 350 -5.56 12.28 8.49
CA ASP A 350 -6.31 13.27 9.25
C ASP A 350 -7.11 14.20 8.32
N PHE A 351 -8.42 14.22 8.56
CA PHE A 351 -9.42 14.97 7.81
C PHE A 351 -9.96 16.17 8.62
N THR A 352 -9.32 16.59 9.70
CA THR A 352 -9.82 17.70 10.53
C THR A 352 -9.78 19.07 9.83
N ASP A 353 -8.85 19.28 8.88
CA ASP A 353 -8.76 20.50 8.04
C ASP A 353 -9.60 20.41 6.75
N LEU A 354 -10.79 19.81 6.84
CA LEU A 354 -11.74 19.75 5.71
C LEU A 354 -12.37 21.11 5.38
N ALA A 355 -12.31 22.09 6.28
CA ALA A 355 -12.66 23.48 5.99
C ALA A 355 -11.81 24.04 4.83
N ASN A 356 -10.53 23.64 4.75
CA ASN A 356 -9.65 23.93 3.62
C ASN A 356 -9.57 22.79 2.59
N ARG A 357 -10.33 21.70 2.78
CA ARG A 357 -10.47 20.54 1.87
C ARG A 357 -9.20 19.69 1.72
N TYR A 358 -8.30 19.67 2.71
CA TYR A 358 -7.06 18.89 2.66
C TYR A 358 -7.05 17.70 3.62
N VAL A 359 -6.30 16.67 3.25
CA VAL A 359 -5.99 15.51 4.08
C VAL A 359 -4.52 15.56 4.42
N THR A 360 -4.15 15.39 5.69
CA THR A 360 -2.74 15.17 6.08
C THR A 360 -2.54 13.70 6.40
N GLY A 361 -1.31 13.20 6.26
CA GLY A 361 -1.03 11.82 6.64
C GLY A 361 0.44 11.53 6.87
N GLN A 362 0.71 10.43 7.59
CA GLN A 362 2.04 9.88 7.93
C GLN A 362 2.06 8.37 7.63
N HIS A 363 3.11 7.89 6.95
CA HIS A 363 3.30 6.49 6.57
C HIS A 363 4.40 5.96 7.45
N HIS A 364 4.19 4.85 8.14
CA HIS A 364 5.24 4.21 8.88
C HIS A 364 5.46 2.83 8.31
N GLN A 365 6.69 2.55 7.87
CA GLN A 365 7.06 1.22 7.41
C GLN A 365 7.48 0.36 8.60
N PHE A 366 7.00 -0.88 8.66
CA PHE A 366 7.36 -1.83 9.71
C PHE A 366 8.78 -2.36 9.52
N GLY A 367 9.51 -2.51 10.64
CA GLY A 367 10.83 -3.12 10.65
C GLY A 367 11.95 -2.25 10.08
N VAL A 368 11.67 -0.97 9.81
CA VAL A 368 12.71 0.03 9.59
C VAL A 368 13.14 0.53 10.96
N ARG A 369 14.41 0.34 11.33
CA ARG A 369 14.92 0.74 12.65
C ARG A 369 16.20 1.52 12.52
N ASP A 370 16.26 2.68 13.16
CA ASP A 370 17.44 3.55 13.20
C ASP A 370 18.02 3.85 11.79
N ASP A 371 17.17 3.87 10.76
CA ASP A 371 17.65 4.08 9.40
C ASP A 371 17.85 5.57 9.12
N MET A 372 19.04 5.88 8.61
CA MET A 372 19.46 7.25 8.36
C MET A 372 20.57 7.28 7.30
N ALA A 373 20.44 8.21 6.36
CA ALA A 373 21.41 8.42 5.30
C ALA A 373 21.68 9.92 5.06
N VAL A 374 22.94 10.24 4.76
CA VAL A 374 23.28 11.47 4.05
C VAL A 374 23.20 11.13 2.57
N VAL A 375 22.08 11.50 1.94
CA VAL A 375 21.81 11.22 0.53
C VAL A 375 22.67 12.13 -0.35
N SER A 376 22.67 13.42 -0.03
CA SER A 376 23.50 14.42 -0.71
C SER A 376 24.18 15.34 0.30
N PRO A 377 25.44 15.77 0.10
CA PRO A 377 26.40 15.28 -0.91
C PRO A 377 26.68 13.78 -0.76
N ALA A 378 26.55 13.03 -1.86
CA ALA A 378 26.78 11.59 -1.84
C ALA A 378 28.25 11.26 -1.55
N GLN A 379 28.53 10.07 -1.02
CA GLN A 379 29.90 9.65 -0.72
C GLN A 379 30.79 9.73 -1.98
N SER A 380 31.93 10.41 -1.83
CA SER A 380 32.92 10.66 -2.89
C SER A 380 32.40 11.42 -4.11
N SER A 381 31.28 12.13 -3.99
CA SER A 381 30.71 12.97 -5.07
C SER A 381 31.60 14.18 -5.40
N VAL A 382 31.49 14.67 -6.64
CA VAL A 382 32.27 15.80 -7.16
C VAL A 382 31.35 16.89 -7.72
N TYR A 383 31.53 18.11 -7.22
CA TYR A 383 30.79 19.30 -7.62
C TYR A 383 31.72 20.38 -8.15
N GLU A 384 31.21 21.23 -9.03
CA GLU A 384 31.94 22.41 -9.50
C GLU A 384 31.88 23.54 -8.48
N GLN A 385 32.90 24.38 -8.49
CA GLN A 385 32.92 25.63 -7.74
C GLN A 385 31.69 26.47 -8.12
N PHE A 386 31.09 27.11 -7.12
CA PHE A 386 29.83 27.88 -7.25
C PHE A 386 28.58 27.05 -7.56
N ALA A 387 28.68 25.72 -7.66
CA ALA A 387 27.50 24.89 -7.75
C ALA A 387 26.63 25.03 -6.49
N ARG A 388 25.32 24.92 -6.68
CA ARG A 388 24.36 24.68 -5.62
C ARG A 388 24.39 23.20 -5.30
N ILE A 389 25.10 22.83 -4.25
CA ILE A 389 25.27 21.43 -3.86
C ILE A 389 24.06 21.02 -3.01
N PRO A 390 23.26 20.04 -3.44
CA PRO A 390 22.13 19.58 -2.64
C PRO A 390 22.61 18.99 -1.31
N LEU A 391 21.90 19.31 -0.22
CA LEU A 391 22.08 18.69 1.08
C LEU A 391 20.77 18.01 1.46
N ASP A 392 20.78 16.69 1.43
CA ASP A 392 19.61 15.85 1.65
C ASP A 392 19.90 14.85 2.76
N VAL A 393 19.10 14.89 3.82
CA VAL A 393 19.18 13.97 4.96
C VAL A 393 17.89 13.18 5.04
N TYR A 394 18.02 11.86 4.97
CA TYR A 394 16.94 10.91 5.16
C TYR A 394 17.04 10.31 6.56
N ALA A 395 15.90 10.16 7.23
CA ALA A 395 15.75 9.36 8.44
C ALA A 395 14.35 8.74 8.50
N GLU A 396 14.28 7.47 8.85
CA GLU A 396 13.02 6.74 9.05
C GLU A 396 13.16 5.72 10.17
N ASP A 397 12.03 5.43 10.83
CA ASP A 397 11.93 4.47 11.92
C ASP A 397 10.46 4.02 12.06
N ASP A 398 10.26 2.77 12.44
CA ASP A 398 8.95 2.16 12.61
C ASP A 398 8.19 2.63 13.86
N GLY A 399 8.82 3.48 14.70
CA GLY A 399 8.18 4.10 15.88
C GLY A 399 8.65 5.51 16.26
N ARG A 400 9.60 6.12 15.53
CA ARG A 400 10.10 7.48 15.82
C ARG A 400 9.88 8.43 14.66
N ILE A 401 9.55 9.67 15.00
CA ILE A 401 9.34 10.76 14.04
C ILE A 401 10.56 11.67 14.06
N PRO A 402 11.36 11.76 12.99
CA PRO A 402 12.46 12.71 12.90
C PRO A 402 11.90 14.13 12.81
N VAL A 403 12.51 15.07 13.54
CA VAL A 403 12.06 16.47 13.57
C VAL A 403 13.15 17.44 13.18
N LYS A 404 14.43 17.12 13.47
CA LYS A 404 15.56 17.99 13.15
C LYS A 404 16.83 17.20 12.79
N ALA A 405 17.68 17.78 11.95
CA ALA A 405 19.02 17.28 11.68
C ALA A 405 20.07 18.39 11.83
N SER A 406 21.07 18.14 12.67
CA SER A 406 22.24 19.00 12.85
C SER A 406 23.32 18.62 11.85
N VAL A 407 23.75 19.57 11.02
CA VAL A 407 24.72 19.34 9.93
C VAL A 407 25.94 20.23 10.07
N GLN A 408 27.13 19.65 9.89
CA GLN A 408 28.39 20.37 9.83
C GLN A 408 29.20 19.94 8.60
N VAL A 409 29.67 20.91 7.81
CA VAL A 409 30.61 20.67 6.71
C VAL A 409 31.98 21.20 7.09
N ARG A 410 32.98 20.34 6.98
CA ARG A 410 34.38 20.63 7.31
C ARG A 410 35.25 20.51 6.07
N ASN A 411 36.22 21.40 5.93
CA ASN A 411 37.25 21.29 4.90
C ASN A 411 38.35 20.29 5.31
N ALA A 412 39.35 20.10 4.44
CA ALA A 412 40.47 19.20 4.68
C ALA A 412 41.32 19.54 5.94
N TRP A 413 41.31 20.80 6.41
CA TRP A 413 41.98 21.23 7.63
C TRP A 413 41.12 21.03 8.90
N GLY A 414 39.93 20.44 8.76
CA GLY A 414 39.00 20.16 9.86
C GLY A 414 38.16 21.37 10.31
N TRP A 415 38.31 22.52 9.66
CA TRP A 415 37.55 23.73 9.97
C TRP A 415 36.13 23.61 9.45
N THR A 416 35.16 23.98 10.29
CA THR A 416 33.76 24.06 9.89
C THR A 416 33.57 25.27 8.97
N VAL A 417 33.26 24.99 7.70
CA VAL A 417 33.05 26.01 6.66
C VAL A 417 31.56 26.27 6.41
N TRP A 418 30.69 25.36 6.87
CA TRP A 418 29.25 25.50 6.77
C TRP A 418 28.58 24.69 7.90
N ARG A 419 27.47 25.19 8.43
CA ARG A 419 26.63 24.50 9.42
C ARG A 419 25.17 24.89 9.25
N SER A 420 24.26 23.98 9.55
CA SER A 420 22.83 24.30 9.62
C SER A 420 22.11 23.29 10.52
N GLU A 421 20.98 23.72 11.07
CA GLU A 421 19.94 22.84 11.57
C GLU A 421 18.87 22.74 10.47
N LEU A 422 18.48 21.53 10.12
CA LEU A 422 17.45 21.27 9.11
C LEU A 422 16.19 20.76 9.81
N ALA A 423 15.02 21.14 9.29
CA ALA A 423 13.74 20.59 9.72
C ALA A 423 13.29 19.49 8.74
N PHE A 424 12.75 18.41 9.29
CA PHE A 424 12.10 17.36 8.50
C PHE A 424 10.69 17.77 8.08
N GLY A 425 10.25 17.34 6.89
CA GLY A 425 8.91 17.65 6.38
C GLY A 425 8.64 19.15 6.19
N ALA A 426 9.68 19.93 5.91
CA ALA A 426 9.57 21.37 5.70
C ALA A 426 8.66 21.70 4.49
N PRO A 427 8.02 22.89 4.45
CA PRO A 427 7.32 23.36 3.27
C PRO A 427 8.25 23.37 2.05
N ALA A 428 7.75 22.91 0.90
CA ALA A 428 8.53 22.90 -0.33
C ALA A 428 8.36 24.22 -1.09
N GLU A 429 9.36 24.56 -1.92
CA GLU A 429 9.34 25.75 -2.76
C GLU A 429 8.14 25.75 -3.74
N PRO A 430 7.66 26.93 -4.17
CA PRO A 430 6.58 27.04 -5.13
C PRO A 430 6.92 26.30 -6.43
N ALA A 431 5.95 25.56 -6.95
CA ALA A 431 6.06 24.90 -8.24
C ALA A 431 6.12 25.93 -9.39
N GLY A 432 6.50 25.46 -10.58
CA GLY A 432 6.27 26.18 -11.83
C GLY A 432 4.77 26.29 -12.13
N GLN A 433 4.32 26.03 -13.35
CA GLN A 433 2.88 26.06 -13.63
C GLN A 433 2.14 25.02 -12.79
N VAL A 434 1.06 25.41 -12.12
CA VAL A 434 0.26 24.50 -11.30
C VAL A 434 -1.15 24.37 -11.85
N ASN A 435 -1.53 23.15 -12.18
CA ASN A 435 -2.87 22.80 -12.64
C ASN A 435 -3.60 22.08 -11.51
N CYS A 436 -4.54 22.76 -10.85
CA CYS A 436 -5.32 22.13 -9.79
C CYS A 436 -6.34 21.15 -10.35
N TYR A 437 -6.70 20.15 -9.55
CA TYR A 437 -7.72 19.20 -9.92
C TYR A 437 -9.02 19.91 -10.25
N THR A 438 -9.63 19.54 -11.36
CA THR A 438 -10.93 20.05 -11.79
C THR A 438 -11.87 18.84 -11.94
N PRO A 439 -12.89 18.70 -11.07
CA PRO A 439 -13.86 17.63 -11.25
C PRO A 439 -14.60 17.78 -12.59
N PRO A 440 -15.01 16.67 -13.24
CA PRO A 440 -15.73 16.72 -14.50
C PRO A 440 -16.95 17.65 -14.45
N GLY A 441 -17.01 18.63 -15.38
CA GLY A 441 -18.09 19.62 -15.44
C GLY A 441 -18.09 20.66 -14.30
N GLY A 442 -17.09 20.62 -13.41
CA GLY A 442 -16.94 21.53 -12.28
C GLY A 442 -15.94 22.66 -12.53
N ARG A 443 -15.50 23.29 -11.43
CA ARG A 443 -14.47 24.33 -11.44
C ARG A 443 -13.21 23.82 -10.76
N PRO A 444 -12.01 24.32 -11.13
CA PRO A 444 -10.77 23.97 -10.46
C PRO A 444 -10.86 24.16 -8.95
N GLU A 445 -10.32 23.20 -8.23
CA GLU A 445 -10.28 23.23 -6.78
C GLU A 445 -9.00 23.91 -6.27
N PRO A 446 -8.97 24.35 -5.00
CA PRO A 446 -7.73 24.81 -4.40
C PRO A 446 -6.64 23.74 -4.42
N CYS A 447 -5.46 24.09 -4.95
CA CYS A 447 -4.31 23.20 -4.94
C CYS A 447 -3.75 23.01 -3.52
N PRO A 448 -3.43 21.77 -3.12
CA PRO A 448 -2.64 21.51 -1.92
C PRO A 448 -1.32 22.29 -1.94
N LYS A 449 -0.89 22.78 -0.77
CA LYS A 449 0.44 23.40 -0.66
C LYS A 449 1.53 22.33 -0.86
N PRO A 450 2.56 22.60 -1.67
CA PRO A 450 3.73 21.74 -1.76
C PRO A 450 4.40 21.57 -0.39
N ARG A 451 4.86 20.34 -0.10
CA ARG A 451 5.61 19.98 1.10
C ARG A 451 6.65 18.93 0.76
N ASP A 452 7.66 18.79 1.60
CA ASP A 452 8.57 17.65 1.59
C ASP A 452 8.00 16.47 2.40
N ASN A 453 8.54 15.27 2.15
CA ASN A 453 8.24 14.10 2.97
C ASN A 453 8.76 14.28 4.40
N TRP A 454 8.04 13.77 5.39
CA TRP A 454 8.39 13.83 6.81
C TRP A 454 9.68 13.06 7.14
N THR A 455 10.12 12.14 6.27
CA THR A 455 11.41 11.42 6.37
C THR A 455 12.59 12.18 5.79
N MET A 456 12.36 13.36 5.18
CA MET A 456 13.40 14.12 4.49
C MET A 456 13.60 15.52 5.10
N ALA A 457 14.86 15.90 5.27
CA ALA A 457 15.29 17.25 5.61
C ALA A 457 16.29 17.75 4.57
N ARG A 458 16.07 18.97 4.06
CA ARG A 458 16.80 19.49 2.90
C ARG A 458 17.38 20.88 3.08
N SER A 459 18.46 21.16 2.36
CA SER A 459 19.04 22.48 2.14
C SER A 459 19.95 22.50 0.92
N VAL A 460 20.67 23.59 0.73
CA VAL A 460 21.68 23.75 -0.32
C VAL A 460 22.95 24.33 0.28
N ILE A 461 24.08 23.70 -0.03
CA ILE A 461 25.40 24.23 0.29
C ILE A 461 25.89 25.02 -0.93
N SER A 462 26.35 26.24 -0.71
CA SER A 462 26.87 27.12 -1.76
C SER A 462 28.15 27.82 -1.31
N GLY A 463 28.94 28.32 -2.27
CA GLY A 463 30.10 29.16 -1.99
C GLY A 463 31.35 28.41 -1.51
N LEU A 464 31.38 27.08 -1.64
CA LEU A 464 32.59 26.30 -1.36
C LEU A 464 33.64 26.52 -2.44
N LEU A 465 34.89 26.70 -2.00
CA LEU A 465 36.05 26.77 -2.87
C LEU A 465 36.51 25.36 -3.28
N PRO A 466 37.31 25.22 -4.35
CA PRO A 466 37.89 23.92 -4.70
C PRO A 466 38.63 23.30 -3.52
N GLY A 467 38.38 22.01 -3.25
CA GLY A 467 38.93 21.30 -2.10
C GLY A 467 38.15 20.04 -1.74
N SER A 468 38.66 19.32 -0.74
CA SER A 468 38.00 18.16 -0.15
C SER A 468 37.22 18.56 1.09
N TYR A 469 36.01 18.02 1.20
CA TYR A 469 35.07 18.32 2.27
C TYR A 469 34.50 17.05 2.88
N ARG A 470 34.05 17.19 4.12
CA ARG A 470 33.35 16.17 4.89
C ARG A 470 32.08 16.76 5.46
N VAL A 471 30.96 16.07 5.30
CA VAL A 471 29.68 16.41 5.94
C VAL A 471 29.43 15.42 7.07
N ASP A 472 29.20 15.92 8.27
CA ASP A 472 28.84 15.17 9.46
C ASP A 472 27.39 15.55 9.85
N VAL A 473 26.52 14.54 10.07
CA VAL A 473 25.08 14.75 10.34
C VAL A 473 24.61 13.92 11.53
N VAL A 474 23.76 14.51 12.37
CA VAL A 474 23.00 13.81 13.43
C VAL A 474 21.53 14.22 13.33
N ALA A 475 20.63 13.25 13.18
CA ALA A 475 19.18 13.49 13.25
C ALA A 475 18.65 13.26 14.68
N HIS A 476 17.57 13.94 15.03
CA HIS A 476 16.89 13.82 16.33
C HIS A 476 15.38 13.68 16.16
N ASP A 477 14.77 12.83 16.99
CA ASP A 477 13.34 12.59 16.97
C ASP A 477 12.57 13.61 17.81
N SER A 478 11.24 13.51 17.79
CA SER A 478 10.33 14.36 18.57
C SER A 478 10.52 14.27 20.08
N ALA A 479 11.15 13.20 20.58
CA ALA A 479 11.52 13.02 21.99
C ALA A 479 12.96 13.49 22.30
N GLY A 480 13.72 13.94 21.28
CA GLY A 480 15.11 14.38 21.40
C GLY A 480 16.16 13.26 21.33
N LYS A 481 15.77 12.00 21.15
CA LYS A 481 16.70 10.88 20.95
C LYS A 481 17.36 11.01 19.58
N SER A 482 18.65 10.68 19.51
CA SER A 482 19.45 10.85 18.29
C SER A 482 19.57 9.54 17.52
N TRP A 483 19.56 9.62 16.19
CA TRP A 483 20.05 8.53 15.33
C TRP A 483 21.58 8.47 15.36
N PRO A 484 22.19 7.32 15.00
CA PRO A 484 23.64 7.21 14.85
C PRO A 484 24.18 8.22 13.83
N ALA A 485 25.24 8.95 14.21
CA ALA A 485 25.84 9.97 13.35
C ALA A 485 26.29 9.39 11.99
N LYS A 486 26.01 10.12 10.92
CA LYS A 486 26.39 9.75 9.55
C LYS A 486 27.38 10.75 8.98
N ARG A 487 28.21 10.26 8.05
CA ARG A 487 29.28 11.03 7.44
C ARG A 487 29.47 10.64 5.98
N ASN A 488 29.57 11.65 5.13
CA ASN A 488 30.07 11.51 3.76
C ASN A 488 31.26 12.44 3.51
N THR A 489 32.07 12.13 2.50
CA THR A 489 33.06 13.04 1.94
C THR A 489 32.73 13.41 0.50
N PHE A 490 33.08 14.60 0.06
CA PHE A 490 32.88 15.07 -1.32
C PHE A 490 33.98 16.06 -1.72
N ARG A 491 34.10 16.34 -3.01
CA ARG A 491 35.08 17.28 -3.56
C ARG A 491 34.39 18.41 -4.31
N VAL A 492 34.96 19.60 -4.19
CA VAL A 492 34.65 20.73 -5.07
C VAL A 492 35.84 20.95 -5.98
N VAL A 493 35.60 21.09 -7.29
CA VAL A 493 36.63 21.30 -8.32
C VAL A 493 36.40 22.62 -9.03
N PRO A 494 37.40 23.21 -9.74
CA PRO A 494 37.20 24.42 -10.52
C PRO A 494 36.02 24.29 -11.50
N PHE A 495 35.31 25.38 -11.77
CA PHE A 495 34.06 25.40 -12.57
C PHE A 495 34.18 24.93 -14.03
N PHE A 496 35.40 24.64 -14.49
CA PHE A 496 35.70 24.14 -15.83
C PHE A 496 36.21 22.69 -15.82
N ALA A 497 36.33 22.07 -14.63
CA ALA A 497 36.97 20.77 -14.48
C ALA A 497 36.06 19.60 -14.88
N LEU A 498 34.74 19.78 -14.95
CA LEU A 498 33.80 18.76 -15.40
C LEU A 498 33.21 19.12 -16.78
N HIS A 499 32.79 18.11 -17.53
CA HIS A 499 31.87 18.31 -18.64
C HIS A 499 30.46 18.50 -18.07
N LYS A 500 29.68 19.37 -18.73
CA LYS A 500 28.25 19.47 -18.45
C LYS A 500 27.58 18.19 -18.92
N ALA A 501 26.79 17.58 -18.05
CA ALA A 501 26.00 16.40 -18.37
C ALA A 501 25.03 16.70 -19.52
N LYS A 502 24.96 15.80 -20.50
CA LYS A 502 24.10 15.95 -21.68
C LYS A 502 22.92 14.99 -21.60
N ALA A 503 21.73 15.51 -21.89
CA ALA A 503 20.59 14.66 -22.21
C ALA A 503 20.85 13.89 -23.51
N GLY A 504 20.35 12.67 -23.59
CA GLY A 504 20.45 11.81 -24.77
C GLY A 504 19.09 11.64 -25.43
N ALA A 505 18.85 10.43 -25.95
CA ALA A 505 17.52 10.06 -26.42
C ALA A 505 16.48 10.12 -25.28
N ASP A 506 15.25 10.42 -25.66
CA ASP A 506 14.12 10.40 -24.73
C ASP A 506 13.85 8.97 -24.24
N TRP A 507 13.41 8.88 -22.99
CA TRP A 507 12.99 7.65 -22.33
C TRP A 507 11.49 7.77 -22.05
N THR A 508 10.67 7.45 -23.04
CA THR A 508 9.27 7.91 -23.08
C THR A 508 8.28 6.96 -22.41
N ARG A 509 8.70 5.77 -22.00
CA ARG A 509 7.84 4.73 -21.42
C ARG A 509 8.68 3.75 -20.61
N GLN A 510 8.02 2.91 -19.80
CA GLN A 510 8.71 1.84 -19.09
C GLN A 510 9.45 0.94 -20.07
N GLY A 511 10.70 0.60 -19.76
CA GLY A 511 11.57 -0.14 -20.67
C GLY A 511 12.23 0.69 -21.78
N GLY A 512 11.92 1.99 -21.90
CA GLY A 512 12.61 2.95 -22.74
C GLY A 512 12.14 3.02 -24.20
N ASP A 513 11.65 1.91 -24.74
CA ASP A 513 11.18 1.79 -26.12
C ASP A 513 9.95 0.91 -26.25
N GLU A 514 9.41 0.79 -27.47
CA GLU A 514 8.22 -0.02 -27.74
C GLU A 514 8.42 -1.53 -27.53
N GLN A 515 9.67 -2.02 -27.46
CA GLN A 515 9.94 -3.42 -27.17
C GLN A 515 10.15 -3.67 -25.67
N GLY A 516 10.16 -2.63 -24.84
CA GLY A 516 10.24 -2.71 -23.38
C GLY A 516 11.60 -3.18 -22.85
N ARG A 517 12.70 -2.98 -23.58
CA ARG A 517 13.98 -3.66 -23.30
C ARG A 517 14.65 -3.30 -21.98
N SER A 518 14.22 -2.23 -21.30
CA SER A 518 14.88 -1.65 -20.12
C SER A 518 16.38 -1.47 -20.38
N ALA A 519 16.70 -0.99 -21.58
CA ALA A 519 18.04 -0.96 -22.09
C ALA A 519 18.30 0.27 -22.96
N SER A 520 19.52 0.78 -22.95
CA SER A 520 19.92 1.93 -23.76
C SER A 520 21.35 1.77 -24.29
N PRO A 521 21.64 2.19 -25.55
CA PRO A 521 23.02 2.34 -26.00
C PRO A 521 23.74 3.52 -25.32
N ALA A 522 23.00 4.46 -24.69
CA ALA A 522 23.60 5.50 -23.88
C ALA A 522 24.35 4.88 -22.69
N ASP A 523 25.50 5.44 -22.34
CA ASP A 523 26.35 4.88 -21.29
C ASP A 523 26.88 5.94 -20.34
N PRO A 524 26.11 6.27 -19.28
CA PRO A 524 26.57 7.11 -18.19
C PRO A 524 27.82 6.53 -17.49
N GLY A 525 28.00 5.20 -17.53
CA GLY A 525 29.03 4.47 -16.79
C GLY A 525 28.79 4.45 -15.28
N ALA A 526 29.49 3.57 -14.57
CA ALA A 526 29.23 3.31 -13.16
C ALA A 526 29.52 4.47 -12.19
N VAL A 527 30.29 5.48 -12.58
CA VAL A 527 30.69 6.59 -11.70
C VAL A 527 29.82 7.82 -11.97
N LEU A 528 28.93 8.10 -11.03
CA LEU A 528 27.91 9.14 -11.09
C LEU A 528 28.07 10.13 -9.94
N ASP A 529 27.56 11.34 -10.14
CA ASP A 529 27.36 12.35 -9.10
C ASP A 529 25.88 12.73 -9.05
N GLN A 530 25.28 12.72 -7.86
CA GLN A 530 23.93 13.25 -7.65
C GLN A 530 23.95 14.76 -7.88
N ARG A 531 23.22 15.22 -8.91
CA ARG A 531 23.18 16.64 -9.29
C ARG A 531 22.04 17.39 -8.64
N TRP A 532 20.90 16.73 -8.48
CA TRP A 532 19.75 17.26 -7.76
C TRP A 532 18.89 16.11 -7.23
N SER A 533 18.09 16.41 -6.22
CA SER A 533 16.94 15.61 -5.81
C SER A 533 15.72 16.51 -5.64
N ALA A 534 14.53 15.93 -5.69
CA ALA A 534 13.28 16.63 -5.42
C ALA A 534 12.27 15.70 -4.75
N SER A 535 11.62 16.13 -3.66
CA SER A 535 10.47 15.38 -3.13
C SER A 535 9.19 15.85 -3.79
N THR A 536 8.32 14.88 -4.00
CA THR A 536 6.93 15.11 -4.38
C THR A 536 6.05 15.49 -3.17
N GLY A 537 6.51 15.24 -1.94
CA GLY A 537 5.72 15.28 -0.71
C GLY A 537 4.71 14.14 -0.58
N GLN A 538 4.87 13.11 -1.41
CA GLN A 538 4.02 11.93 -1.57
C GLN A 538 4.93 10.68 -1.66
N ASN A 539 4.42 9.52 -2.09
CA ASN A 539 5.21 8.28 -2.19
C ASN A 539 5.36 7.78 -3.64
N PHE A 540 6.31 6.87 -3.85
CA PHE A 540 6.44 6.05 -5.07
C PHE A 540 6.39 4.56 -4.69
N THR A 541 5.85 3.74 -5.59
CA THR A 541 5.76 2.28 -5.42
C THR A 541 6.50 1.58 -6.56
N LEU A 542 5.83 1.35 -7.69
CA LEU A 542 6.39 0.72 -8.89
C LEU A 542 6.41 1.69 -10.10
N ASN A 543 6.46 2.99 -9.81
CA ASN A 543 6.48 4.07 -10.78
C ASN A 543 7.78 4.05 -11.64
N GLY A 544 7.99 5.13 -12.38
CA GLY A 544 9.28 5.47 -12.98
C GLY A 544 9.23 6.88 -13.54
N ALA A 545 10.30 7.30 -14.21
CA ALA A 545 10.43 8.66 -14.72
C ALA A 545 10.52 8.67 -16.25
N ALA A 546 9.50 9.20 -16.92
CA ALA A 546 9.66 9.49 -18.35
C ALA A 546 10.63 10.64 -18.53
N VAL A 547 11.58 10.51 -19.44
CA VAL A 547 12.48 11.61 -19.83
C VAL A 547 12.10 12.04 -21.25
N ALA A 548 11.61 13.26 -21.40
CA ALA A 548 11.22 13.80 -22.70
C ALA A 548 11.39 15.32 -22.76
N ASP A 549 11.86 15.85 -23.88
CA ASP A 549 12.02 17.29 -24.12
C ASP A 549 12.76 18.02 -22.96
N GLY A 550 13.84 17.41 -22.47
CA GLY A 550 14.64 17.93 -21.36
C GLY A 550 13.95 17.93 -20.01
N LYS A 551 12.85 17.19 -19.83
CA LYS A 551 12.12 17.05 -18.57
C LYS A 551 12.16 15.62 -18.05
N ALA A 552 12.23 15.48 -16.73
CA ALA A 552 11.91 14.23 -16.04
C ALA A 552 10.47 14.33 -15.51
N ILE A 553 9.58 13.45 -15.96
CA ILE A 553 8.15 13.45 -15.66
C ILE A 553 7.83 12.24 -14.81
N VAL A 554 7.24 12.48 -13.65
CA VAL A 554 6.90 11.45 -12.66
C VAL A 554 5.45 11.54 -12.23
N THR A 555 4.91 10.42 -11.78
CA THR A 555 3.60 10.26 -11.15
C THR A 555 3.81 9.81 -9.71
N SER A 556 3.09 10.40 -8.76
CA SER A 556 3.14 10.00 -7.34
C SER A 556 1.90 9.19 -6.95
N GLN A 557 2.00 8.46 -5.83
CA GLN A 557 0.86 7.89 -5.10
C GLN A 557 0.44 8.84 -3.96
N ALA A 558 -0.85 9.16 -3.83
CA ALA A 558 -1.31 10.21 -2.94
C ALA A 558 -1.36 9.72 -1.51
N PHE A 559 -0.67 10.49 -0.70
CA PHE A 559 -0.35 10.13 0.65
C PHE A 559 -1.02 11.08 1.62
N ALA A 560 -0.72 12.36 1.47
CA ALA A 560 -1.23 13.42 2.33
C ALA A 560 -1.95 14.46 1.46
N SER A 561 -2.80 14.00 0.56
CA SER A 561 -3.55 14.86 -0.34
C SER A 561 -4.73 14.05 -0.87
N PRO A 562 -5.91 14.65 -1.08
CA PRO A 562 -6.97 13.99 -1.83
C PRO A 562 -6.61 13.80 -3.32
N TYR A 563 -5.50 14.39 -3.77
CA TYR A 563 -5.03 14.37 -5.15
C TYR A 563 -3.62 13.83 -5.28
N ASN A 564 -3.44 13.07 -6.34
CA ASN A 564 -2.18 12.62 -6.89
C ASN A 564 -1.54 13.70 -7.74
N GLN A 565 -0.28 13.51 -8.06
CA GLN A 565 0.50 14.53 -8.75
C GLN A 565 1.21 13.93 -9.95
N VAL A 566 1.09 14.62 -11.09
CA VAL A 566 1.98 14.47 -12.22
C VAL A 566 2.91 15.68 -12.22
N ILE A 567 4.21 15.46 -12.18
CA ILE A 567 5.19 16.53 -12.01
C ILE A 567 6.24 16.41 -13.09
N ALA A 568 6.52 17.51 -13.79
CA ALA A 568 7.67 17.63 -14.66
C ALA A 568 8.76 18.48 -14.01
N TYR A 569 9.96 17.93 -13.92
CA TYR A 569 11.17 18.63 -13.51
C TYR A 569 12.03 18.92 -14.73
N ASP A 570 12.67 20.08 -14.75
CA ASP A 570 13.75 20.35 -15.67
C ASP A 570 14.91 19.38 -15.37
N LEU A 571 15.30 18.58 -16.37
CA LEU A 571 16.27 17.49 -16.18
C LEU A 571 17.64 18.00 -15.70
N ALA A 572 18.04 19.20 -16.13
CA ALA A 572 19.37 19.74 -15.81
C ALA A 572 19.44 20.33 -14.40
N THR A 573 18.35 20.91 -13.91
CA THR A 573 18.34 21.72 -12.68
C THR A 573 17.49 21.16 -11.55
N GLY A 574 16.58 20.22 -11.82
CA GLY A 574 15.62 19.69 -10.86
C GLY A 574 14.50 20.66 -10.49
N ARG A 575 14.40 21.81 -11.16
CA ARG A 575 13.31 22.77 -10.93
C ARG A 575 11.99 22.22 -11.48
N THR A 576 10.93 22.31 -10.70
CA THR A 576 9.57 22.00 -11.16
C THR A 576 9.18 22.94 -12.31
N VAL A 577 8.92 22.38 -13.50
CA VAL A 577 8.39 23.10 -14.67
C VAL A 577 6.88 23.25 -14.56
N TRP A 578 6.20 22.13 -14.30
CA TRP A 578 4.76 22.12 -14.04
C TRP A 578 4.37 20.98 -13.08
N ARG A 579 3.21 21.14 -12.45
CA ARG A 579 2.58 20.18 -11.54
C ARG A 579 1.09 20.13 -11.81
N THR A 580 0.54 18.94 -11.96
CA THR A 580 -0.89 18.72 -12.18
C THR A 580 -1.44 17.80 -11.12
N TYR A 581 -2.51 18.24 -10.44
CA TYR A 581 -3.22 17.45 -9.45
C TYR A 581 -4.31 16.62 -10.13
N VAL A 582 -4.26 15.30 -9.94
CA VAL A 582 -5.19 14.33 -10.52
C VAL A 582 -5.89 13.53 -9.42
N ASP A 583 -7.11 13.10 -9.70
CA ASP A 583 -7.91 12.23 -8.83
C ASP A 583 -7.51 10.76 -8.96
N GLY A 584 -7.30 10.09 -7.81
CA GLY A 584 -6.89 8.69 -7.67
C GLY A 584 -5.40 8.42 -7.84
N ASP A 585 -4.90 7.33 -7.24
CA ASP A 585 -3.46 7.02 -7.12
C ASP A 585 -2.81 6.70 -8.46
N ALA A 586 -1.81 7.49 -8.85
CA ALA A 586 -1.10 7.29 -10.11
C ALA A 586 0.12 6.40 -9.87
N GLU A 587 -0.12 5.09 -9.77
CA GLU A 587 0.87 4.09 -9.31
C GLU A 587 1.79 3.56 -10.43
N SER A 588 1.65 4.05 -11.67
CA SER A 588 2.35 3.49 -12.83
C SER A 588 3.34 4.45 -13.48
N PHE A 589 4.25 3.90 -14.28
CA PHE A 589 5.14 4.67 -15.16
C PHE A 589 4.34 5.57 -16.13
N PRO A 590 4.61 6.90 -16.21
CA PRO A 590 3.93 7.77 -17.16
C PRO A 590 4.44 7.55 -18.60
N THR A 591 3.54 7.41 -19.56
CA THR A 591 3.93 7.28 -20.98
C THR A 591 3.88 8.62 -21.69
N VAL A 592 4.95 9.02 -22.37
CA VAL A 592 4.99 10.20 -23.24
C VAL A 592 4.85 9.76 -24.69
N HIS A 593 3.84 10.27 -25.39
CA HIS A 593 3.66 9.99 -26.82
C HIS A 593 2.91 11.10 -27.54
N GLY A 594 3.43 11.56 -28.68
CA GLY A 594 2.78 12.58 -29.51
C GLY A 594 2.44 13.87 -28.75
N GLY A 595 3.37 14.37 -27.93
CA GLY A 595 3.23 15.60 -27.15
C GLY A 595 2.36 15.49 -25.90
N ARG A 596 1.99 14.28 -25.47
CA ARG A 596 1.11 14.04 -24.32
C ARG A 596 1.70 13.04 -23.35
N VAL A 597 1.37 13.22 -22.07
CA VAL A 597 1.65 12.30 -20.96
C VAL A 597 0.37 11.51 -20.67
N TYR A 598 0.44 10.19 -20.67
CA TYR A 598 -0.68 9.29 -20.38
C TYR A 598 -0.42 8.54 -19.09
N LEU A 599 -1.45 8.43 -18.27
CA LEU A 599 -1.44 7.64 -17.06
C LEU A 599 -2.85 7.11 -16.74
N SER A 600 -2.88 6.07 -15.92
CA SER A 600 -4.08 5.60 -15.27
C SER A 600 -3.95 5.78 -13.75
N THR A 601 -5.07 5.66 -13.05
CA THR A 601 -5.13 5.85 -11.60
C THR A 601 -5.90 4.72 -10.92
N SER A 602 -5.63 4.49 -9.65
CA SER A 602 -6.26 3.44 -8.83
C SER A 602 -7.79 3.52 -8.84
N VAL A 603 -8.38 4.72 -8.98
CA VAL A 603 -9.83 4.92 -9.08
C VAL A 603 -10.42 4.66 -10.48
N GLY A 604 -9.63 4.10 -11.41
CA GLY A 604 -10.07 3.74 -12.76
C GLY A 604 -10.17 4.92 -13.71
N ARG A 605 -9.50 6.04 -13.40
CA ARG A 605 -9.47 7.21 -14.26
C ARG A 605 -8.22 7.22 -15.12
N VAL A 606 -8.38 7.52 -16.40
CA VAL A 606 -7.32 7.60 -17.41
C VAL A 606 -7.19 9.04 -17.86
N TYR A 607 -5.97 9.54 -17.92
CA TYR A 607 -5.68 10.91 -18.30
C TYR A 607 -4.74 10.98 -19.50
N ALA A 608 -4.90 12.04 -20.29
CA ALA A 608 -3.86 12.57 -21.15
C ALA A 608 -3.61 14.05 -20.82
N LEU A 609 -2.36 14.38 -20.49
CA LEU A 609 -1.92 15.74 -20.18
C LEU A 609 -1.00 16.23 -21.30
N ALA A 610 -0.95 17.53 -21.56
CA ALA A 610 0.05 18.10 -22.45
C ALA A 610 1.45 18.03 -21.81
N VAL A 611 2.45 17.58 -22.56
CA VAL A 611 3.83 17.45 -22.04
C VAL A 611 4.48 18.81 -21.72
N THR A 612 3.99 19.87 -22.36
CA THR A 612 4.56 21.23 -22.30
C THR A 612 4.29 21.92 -20.97
N ASP A 613 3.07 21.81 -20.45
CA ASP A 613 2.56 22.62 -19.34
C ASP A 613 1.65 21.82 -18.37
N GLY A 614 1.43 20.53 -18.66
CA GLY A 614 0.72 19.61 -17.79
C GLY A 614 -0.80 19.75 -17.76
N HIS A 615 -1.41 20.63 -18.57
CA HIS A 615 -2.87 20.75 -18.55
C HIS A 615 -3.53 19.45 -19.04
N VAL A 616 -4.66 19.08 -18.43
CA VAL A 616 -5.43 17.89 -18.83
C VAL A 616 -6.07 18.17 -20.19
N VAL A 617 -5.67 17.42 -21.20
CA VAL A 617 -6.22 17.49 -22.57
C VAL A 617 -7.55 16.73 -22.62
N TRP A 618 -7.58 15.54 -22.04
CA TRP A 618 -8.78 14.75 -21.82
C TRP A 618 -8.60 13.85 -20.60
N GLU A 619 -9.73 13.45 -20.03
CA GLU A 619 -9.81 12.42 -19.00
C GLU A 619 -11.07 11.57 -19.18
N THR A 620 -11.01 10.32 -18.75
CA THR A 620 -12.17 9.40 -18.72
C THR A 620 -12.14 8.55 -17.46
N ILE A 621 -13.29 8.11 -16.98
CA ILE A 621 -13.40 7.22 -15.82
C ILE A 621 -14.15 5.95 -16.20
N GLU A 622 -13.71 4.80 -15.69
CA GLU A 622 -14.38 3.51 -15.93
C GLU A 622 -15.66 3.35 -15.12
N ASP A 623 -15.65 3.74 -13.83
CA ASP A 623 -16.79 3.58 -12.94
C ASP A 623 -16.88 4.68 -11.86
N GLU A 624 -18.01 5.40 -11.81
CA GLU A 624 -18.29 6.47 -10.85
C GLU A 624 -19.76 6.40 -10.39
N HIS A 625 -19.96 6.30 -9.07
CA HIS A 625 -21.26 6.25 -8.41
C HIS A 625 -21.46 7.50 -7.54
N LYS A 626 -22.63 8.13 -7.60
CA LYS A 626 -22.95 9.33 -6.80
C LYS A 626 -24.19 9.09 -5.94
N THR A 627 -24.05 9.30 -4.63
CA THR A 627 -25.15 9.25 -3.67
C THR A 627 -25.08 10.47 -2.76
N GLY A 628 -26.01 11.42 -2.91
CA GLY A 628 -25.95 12.69 -2.19
C GLY A 628 -24.66 13.47 -2.51
N ALA A 629 -23.92 13.86 -1.47
CA ALA A 629 -22.62 14.51 -1.61
C ALA A 629 -21.43 13.53 -1.76
N THR A 630 -21.66 12.23 -1.53
CA THR A 630 -20.62 11.21 -1.59
C THR A 630 -20.44 10.72 -3.02
N VAL A 631 -19.19 10.75 -3.51
CA VAL A 631 -18.80 10.19 -4.81
C VAL A 631 -17.91 8.98 -4.57
N ARG A 632 -18.27 7.82 -5.12
CA ARG A 632 -17.44 6.61 -5.14
C ARG A 632 -16.93 6.36 -6.56
N ARG A 633 -15.67 5.95 -6.68
CA ARG A 633 -15.01 5.73 -7.97
C ARG A 633 -14.23 4.43 -7.91
N TYR A 634 -14.59 3.50 -8.76
CA TYR A 634 -14.04 2.16 -8.65
C TYR A 634 -13.09 1.90 -9.81
N GLY A 635 -11.90 1.43 -9.47
CA GLY A 635 -10.98 0.96 -10.48
C GLY A 635 -9.89 0.10 -9.92
N ARG A 636 -9.18 -0.53 -10.85
CA ARG A 636 -7.92 -1.21 -10.58
C ARG A 636 -7.01 -1.02 -11.80
N ALA A 637 -6.96 0.23 -12.27
CA ALA A 637 -6.08 0.64 -13.35
C ALA A 637 -4.78 1.04 -12.68
N GLY A 638 -3.99 0.03 -12.33
CA GLY A 638 -2.65 0.21 -11.77
C GLY A 638 -1.56 0.13 -12.84
N GLY A 639 -1.93 -0.04 -14.11
CA GLY A 639 -0.98 -0.27 -15.20
C GLY A 639 -0.59 0.95 -16.01
N PRO A 640 0.66 1.02 -16.51
CA PRO A 640 1.07 2.04 -17.46
C PRO A 640 0.17 2.05 -18.69
N VAL A 641 -0.27 3.25 -19.10
CA VAL A 641 -1.01 3.41 -20.36
C VAL A 641 -0.02 3.38 -21.50
N SER A 642 -0.01 2.32 -22.30
CA SER A 642 0.89 2.15 -23.43
C SER A 642 0.27 2.75 -24.69
N VAL A 643 1.00 3.59 -25.41
CA VAL A 643 0.47 4.30 -26.59
C VAL A 643 1.29 4.00 -27.84
N PHE A 644 0.58 3.69 -28.93
CA PHE A 644 1.17 3.32 -30.23
C PHE A 644 0.45 4.01 -31.38
N ASP A 645 1.20 4.44 -32.39
CA ASP A 645 0.64 4.80 -33.69
C ASP A 645 0.43 3.51 -34.51
N THR A 646 -0.81 3.24 -34.92
CA THR A 646 -1.19 2.08 -35.75
C THR A 646 -1.72 2.54 -37.10
N SER A 647 -1.95 1.57 -38.00
CA SER A 647 -2.62 1.81 -39.29
C SER A 647 -4.02 2.44 -39.15
N ALA A 648 -4.68 2.26 -38.00
CA ALA A 648 -6.02 2.76 -37.71
C ALA A 648 -6.01 3.92 -36.69
N GLY A 649 -4.91 4.67 -36.61
CA GLY A 649 -4.75 5.80 -35.71
C GLY A 649 -4.01 5.44 -34.42
N ARG A 650 -4.01 6.37 -33.46
CA ARG A 650 -3.24 6.22 -32.22
C ARG A 650 -4.06 5.50 -31.15
N VAL A 651 -3.53 4.39 -30.65
CA VAL A 651 -4.21 3.51 -29.68
C VAL A 651 -3.51 3.59 -28.34
N ALA A 652 -4.28 3.83 -27.29
CA ALA A 652 -3.86 3.67 -25.89
C ALA A 652 -4.39 2.35 -25.36
N VAL A 653 -3.52 1.52 -24.77
CA VAL A 653 -3.86 0.23 -24.15
C VAL A 653 -3.37 0.19 -22.71
N TYR A 654 -4.20 -0.37 -21.83
CA TYR A 654 -3.89 -0.55 -20.42
C TYR A 654 -4.75 -1.68 -19.84
N GLN A 655 -4.37 -2.15 -18.66
CA GLN A 655 -5.15 -3.13 -17.91
C GLN A 655 -5.98 -2.45 -16.82
N GLN A 656 -7.25 -2.83 -16.75
CA GLN A 656 -8.21 -2.46 -15.71
C GLN A 656 -8.73 -3.75 -15.09
N TRP A 657 -8.21 -4.12 -13.93
CA TRP A 657 -8.48 -5.41 -13.29
C TRP A 657 -8.33 -6.61 -14.24
N ASN A 658 -9.43 -7.29 -14.57
CA ASN A 658 -9.46 -8.44 -15.46
C ASN A 658 -9.71 -8.09 -16.93
N GLN A 659 -9.70 -6.80 -17.30
CA GLN A 659 -9.90 -6.33 -18.66
C GLN A 659 -8.64 -5.68 -19.22
N ILE A 660 -8.33 -5.99 -20.47
CA ILE A 660 -7.41 -5.20 -21.29
C ILE A 660 -8.27 -4.27 -22.13
N VAL A 661 -8.06 -2.97 -21.99
CA VAL A 661 -8.92 -1.92 -22.57
C VAL A 661 -8.11 -1.13 -23.58
N CYS A 662 -8.72 -0.84 -24.73
CA CYS A 662 -8.13 0.01 -25.75
C CYS A 662 -8.98 1.26 -25.96
N ARG A 663 -8.31 2.41 -26.08
CA ARG A 663 -8.89 3.73 -26.32
C ARG A 663 -8.23 4.42 -27.48
N ASP A 664 -8.94 5.33 -28.12
CA ASP A 664 -8.35 6.32 -29.00
C ASP A 664 -7.52 7.28 -28.14
N ALA A 665 -6.21 7.36 -28.39
CA ALA A 665 -5.32 8.20 -27.58
C ALA A 665 -5.54 9.71 -27.83
N GLY A 666 -6.18 10.06 -28.95
CA GLY A 666 -6.53 11.43 -29.31
C GLY A 666 -7.63 12.01 -28.42
N THR A 667 -8.66 11.22 -28.15
CA THR A 667 -9.93 11.64 -27.56
C THR A 667 -10.28 10.96 -26.24
N GLY A 668 -9.62 9.85 -25.91
CA GLY A 668 -9.96 8.99 -24.78
C GLY A 668 -11.17 8.07 -25.04
N ALA A 669 -11.79 8.10 -26.23
CA ALA A 669 -12.95 7.27 -26.54
C ALA A 669 -12.61 5.77 -26.52
N ARG A 670 -13.46 4.93 -25.91
CA ARG A 670 -13.27 3.47 -25.87
C ARG A 670 -13.41 2.89 -27.27
N ARG A 671 -12.37 2.17 -27.73
CA ARG A 671 -12.35 1.46 -29.02
C ARG A 671 -12.77 0.00 -28.89
N GLY A 672 -12.47 -0.60 -27.75
CA GLY A 672 -12.75 -2.01 -27.49
C GLY A 672 -11.94 -2.51 -26.29
N GLY A 673 -11.80 -3.83 -26.22
CA GLY A 673 -11.11 -4.52 -25.15
C GLY A 673 -11.71 -5.90 -24.93
N PHE A 674 -11.07 -6.68 -24.06
CA PHE A 674 -11.46 -8.05 -23.78
C PHE A 674 -11.08 -8.43 -22.35
N ARG A 675 -11.70 -9.49 -21.83
CA ARG A 675 -11.31 -10.07 -20.54
C ARG A 675 -10.04 -10.91 -20.71
N ALA A 676 -9.09 -10.74 -19.79
CA ALA A 676 -7.94 -11.62 -19.68
C ALA A 676 -8.39 -13.05 -19.34
N ASP A 677 -7.72 -14.06 -19.90
CA ASP A 677 -8.05 -15.47 -19.63
C ASP A 677 -7.72 -15.87 -18.20
N GLU A 678 -6.71 -15.23 -17.60
CA GLU A 678 -6.32 -15.43 -16.22
C GLU A 678 -6.44 -14.14 -15.43
N VAL A 679 -7.08 -14.26 -14.27
CA VAL A 679 -7.27 -13.15 -13.33
C VAL A 679 -6.50 -13.50 -12.07
N GLY A 680 -5.55 -12.65 -11.72
CA GLY A 680 -4.85 -12.69 -10.45
C GLY A 680 -5.41 -11.64 -9.49
N TRP A 681 -5.24 -11.89 -8.20
CA TRP A 681 -5.28 -10.83 -7.20
C TRP A 681 -3.93 -10.11 -7.24
N GLY A 682 -3.89 -8.80 -7.50
CA GLY A 682 -2.67 -7.99 -7.42
C GLY A 682 -2.74 -6.74 -8.27
N GLU A 683 -1.72 -5.88 -8.18
CA GLU A 683 -1.62 -4.71 -9.04
C GLU A 683 -1.14 -5.04 -10.47
N PHE A 684 -1.65 -4.31 -11.46
CA PHE A 684 -1.50 -4.62 -12.88
C PHE A 684 -0.49 -3.71 -13.58
N HIS A 685 0.78 -3.74 -13.19
CA HIS A 685 1.85 -2.83 -13.68
C HIS A 685 2.47 -3.18 -15.03
N SER A 686 1.81 -4.01 -15.85
CA SER A 686 2.40 -4.43 -17.12
C SER A 686 2.21 -3.38 -18.21
N THR A 687 3.31 -3.00 -18.86
CA THR A 687 3.31 -2.18 -20.08
C THR A 687 3.17 -3.11 -21.29
N ALA A 688 2.34 -2.72 -22.26
CA ALA A 688 2.29 -3.43 -23.53
C ALA A 688 3.55 -3.14 -24.35
N VAL A 689 4.08 -4.15 -25.05
CA VAL A 689 5.24 -4.03 -25.94
C VAL A 689 4.88 -4.47 -27.36
N ARG A 690 5.30 -3.69 -28.36
CA ARG A 690 4.90 -3.86 -29.76
C ARG A 690 5.93 -4.65 -30.54
N VAL A 691 5.43 -5.61 -31.31
CA VAL A 691 6.21 -6.34 -32.31
C VAL A 691 6.70 -5.35 -33.37
N PRO A 692 8.02 -5.27 -33.65
CA PRO A 692 8.55 -4.30 -34.61
C PRO A 692 7.84 -4.36 -35.97
N GLY A 693 7.37 -3.20 -36.45
CA GLY A 693 6.71 -3.08 -37.75
C GLY A 693 5.32 -3.71 -37.86
N SER A 694 4.68 -4.05 -36.73
CA SER A 694 3.36 -4.70 -36.69
C SER A 694 2.38 -3.97 -35.77
N ASP A 695 1.09 -4.22 -35.96
CA ASP A 695 0.03 -3.82 -35.04
C ASP A 695 -0.19 -4.86 -33.92
N SER A 696 0.60 -5.93 -33.85
CA SER A 696 0.56 -6.89 -32.74
C SER A 696 1.42 -6.43 -31.55
N ALA A 697 0.90 -6.63 -30.34
CA ALA A 697 1.58 -6.34 -29.08
C ALA A 697 1.43 -7.48 -28.08
N TYR A 698 2.28 -7.47 -27.05
CA TYR A 698 2.21 -8.35 -25.89
C TYR A 698 2.02 -7.55 -24.60
N ILE A 699 1.27 -8.09 -23.65
CA ILE A 699 1.11 -7.55 -22.30
C ILE A 699 0.99 -8.70 -21.31
N ASN A 700 1.54 -8.57 -20.11
CA ASN A 700 1.27 -9.54 -19.05
C ASN A 700 -0.01 -9.14 -18.31
N SER A 701 -0.83 -10.12 -17.96
CA SER A 701 -2.08 -9.91 -17.23
C SER A 701 -2.13 -10.76 -15.95
N GLY A 702 -2.93 -10.32 -14.97
CA GLY A 702 -3.17 -11.11 -13.77
C GLY A 702 -1.99 -11.11 -12.80
N ALA A 703 -1.28 -9.99 -12.65
CA ALA A 703 -0.01 -9.94 -11.92
C ALA A 703 1.01 -10.98 -12.45
N GLY A 704 1.26 -10.96 -13.77
CA GLY A 704 2.27 -11.82 -14.39
C GLY A 704 1.81 -13.25 -14.68
N ASN A 705 0.53 -13.56 -14.52
CA ASN A 705 0.00 -14.92 -14.66
C ASN A 705 -0.22 -15.37 -16.11
N ALA A 706 -0.48 -14.43 -17.02
CA ALA A 706 -0.61 -14.76 -18.44
C ALA A 706 0.09 -13.74 -19.31
N LEU A 707 0.75 -14.23 -20.36
CA LEU A 707 1.28 -13.42 -21.46
C LEU A 707 0.24 -13.39 -22.58
N VAL A 708 -0.32 -12.22 -22.82
CA VAL A 708 -1.40 -12.00 -23.79
C VAL A 708 -0.84 -11.33 -25.03
N ARG A 709 -1.12 -11.90 -26.20
CA ARG A 709 -0.90 -11.27 -27.50
C ARG A 709 -2.20 -10.62 -27.98
N LEU A 710 -2.13 -9.37 -28.41
CA LEU A 710 -3.28 -8.62 -28.90
C LEU A 710 -2.98 -7.85 -30.18
N ASN A 711 -4.03 -7.56 -30.93
CA ASN A 711 -4.00 -6.66 -32.07
C ASN A 711 -4.40 -5.25 -31.62
N LEU A 712 -3.50 -4.28 -31.77
CA LEU A 712 -3.73 -2.89 -31.35
C LEU A 712 -4.82 -2.21 -32.20
N THR A 713 -4.96 -2.57 -33.48
CA THR A 713 -5.93 -1.95 -34.39
C THR A 713 -7.35 -2.41 -34.13
N THR A 714 -7.57 -3.72 -34.00
CA THR A 714 -8.90 -4.30 -33.73
C THR A 714 -9.23 -4.37 -32.25
N CYS A 715 -8.25 -4.15 -31.37
CA CYS A 715 -8.38 -4.28 -29.92
C CYS A 715 -8.80 -5.70 -29.48
N ALA A 716 -8.48 -6.70 -30.29
CA ALA A 716 -8.85 -8.09 -30.05
C ALA A 716 -7.66 -8.90 -29.56
N ARG A 717 -7.95 -9.88 -28.69
CA ARG A 717 -6.98 -10.90 -28.30
C ARG A 717 -6.66 -11.79 -29.49
N GLU A 718 -5.38 -12.02 -29.74
CA GLU A 718 -4.90 -12.94 -30.77
C GLU A 718 -4.55 -14.31 -30.16
N SER A 719 -3.85 -14.30 -29.03
CA SER A 719 -3.52 -15.50 -28.26
C SER A 719 -3.22 -15.15 -26.79
N SER A 720 -3.15 -16.18 -25.94
CA SER A 720 -2.78 -16.07 -24.53
C SER A 720 -2.05 -17.34 -24.11
N VAL A 721 -1.05 -17.20 -23.25
CA VAL A 721 -0.32 -18.32 -22.64
C VAL A 721 -0.20 -18.08 -21.14
N SER A 722 -0.48 -19.14 -20.37
CA SER A 722 -0.28 -19.17 -18.92
C SER A 722 1.21 -19.16 -18.60
N LEU A 723 1.62 -18.32 -17.65
CA LEU A 723 2.98 -18.22 -17.15
C LEU A 723 3.10 -18.88 -15.77
N SER A 724 2.17 -18.56 -14.85
CA SER A 724 2.03 -19.15 -13.51
C SER A 724 0.77 -18.59 -12.83
N LYS A 725 0.43 -19.06 -11.62
CA LYS A 725 -0.70 -18.55 -10.82
C LYS A 725 -0.18 -17.89 -9.54
N ASP A 726 0.35 -16.69 -9.70
CA ASP A 726 0.99 -15.92 -8.64
C ASP A 726 0.34 -14.53 -8.49
N ILE A 727 0.53 -13.91 -7.34
CA ILE A 727 -0.10 -12.61 -7.03
C ILE A 727 0.91 -11.46 -6.88
N TYR A 728 2.23 -11.75 -6.92
CA TYR A 728 3.30 -10.79 -6.62
C TYR A 728 4.20 -10.45 -7.82
N ALA A 729 3.79 -10.81 -9.04
CA ALA A 729 4.56 -10.52 -10.23
C ALA A 729 4.03 -9.28 -10.96
N HIS A 730 4.85 -8.24 -11.03
CA HIS A 730 4.53 -7.00 -11.73
C HIS A 730 5.38 -6.75 -13.00
N PRO A 731 5.84 -7.76 -13.76
CA PRO A 731 6.71 -7.52 -14.90
C PRO A 731 5.95 -7.14 -16.16
N SER A 732 6.58 -6.30 -16.97
CA SER A 732 6.27 -6.12 -18.38
C SER A 732 6.99 -7.18 -19.21
N PRO A 733 6.39 -7.70 -20.29
CA PRO A 733 7.12 -8.53 -21.24
C PRO A 733 8.17 -7.69 -21.99
N VAL A 734 9.19 -8.35 -22.52
CA VAL A 734 10.25 -7.73 -23.32
C VAL A 734 10.37 -8.45 -24.65
N ILE A 735 10.41 -7.72 -25.76
CA ILE A 735 10.68 -8.29 -27.09
C ILE A 735 12.14 -8.08 -27.45
N ALA A 736 12.85 -9.17 -27.71
CA ALA A 736 14.23 -9.14 -28.20
C ALA A 736 14.50 -10.36 -29.09
N ASP A 737 15.19 -10.14 -30.21
CA ASP A 737 15.68 -11.21 -31.10
C ASP A 737 14.61 -12.25 -31.48
N ASN A 738 13.40 -11.78 -31.83
CA ASN A 738 12.24 -12.61 -32.19
C ASN A 738 11.77 -13.57 -31.05
N THR A 739 12.02 -13.17 -29.81
CA THR A 739 11.53 -13.83 -28.60
C THR A 739 10.79 -12.83 -27.70
N VAL A 740 9.95 -13.36 -26.82
CA VAL A 740 9.29 -12.62 -25.76
C VAL A 740 9.80 -13.15 -24.42
N VAL A 741 10.49 -12.30 -23.68
CA VAL A 741 11.01 -12.58 -22.35
C VAL A 741 10.00 -12.07 -21.33
N SER A 742 9.69 -12.86 -20.32
CA SER A 742 8.84 -12.50 -19.20
C SER A 742 9.45 -13.01 -17.90
N MET A 743 8.95 -12.46 -16.79
CA MET A 743 9.24 -12.94 -15.45
C MET A 743 7.94 -13.42 -14.82
N SER A 744 8.04 -14.40 -13.93
CA SER A 744 6.98 -14.78 -13.00
C SER A 744 7.62 -15.19 -11.67
N GLN A 745 6.86 -15.67 -10.68
CA GLN A 745 7.51 -16.20 -9.48
C GLN A 745 8.27 -17.51 -9.73
N GLN A 746 8.09 -18.14 -10.89
CA GLN A 746 8.86 -19.32 -11.28
C GLN A 746 10.22 -18.94 -11.87
N GLY A 747 10.47 -17.66 -12.11
CA GLY A 747 11.70 -17.11 -12.65
C GLY A 747 11.53 -16.53 -14.05
N VAL A 748 12.57 -16.65 -14.88
CA VAL A 748 12.57 -16.14 -16.26
C VAL A 748 11.88 -17.15 -17.16
N LEU A 749 11.00 -16.66 -18.03
CA LEU A 749 10.31 -17.45 -19.05
C LEU A 749 10.56 -16.80 -20.42
N VAL A 750 11.07 -17.57 -21.38
CA VAL A 750 11.32 -17.07 -22.75
C VAL A 750 10.50 -17.87 -23.74
N HIS A 751 9.74 -17.15 -24.56
CA HIS A 751 8.86 -17.71 -25.58
C HIS A 751 9.28 -17.24 -26.97
N ASP A 752 8.94 -18.01 -28.00
CA ASP A 752 8.94 -17.48 -29.36
C ASP A 752 7.71 -16.57 -29.60
N MET A 753 7.65 -15.94 -30.77
CA MET A 753 6.53 -15.05 -31.15
C MET A 753 5.18 -15.77 -31.33
N THR A 754 5.13 -17.11 -31.23
CA THR A 754 3.85 -17.85 -31.22
C THR A 754 3.34 -18.09 -29.80
N GLY A 755 4.17 -17.83 -28.79
CA GLY A 755 3.90 -18.13 -27.39
C GLY A 755 4.41 -19.49 -26.94
N LYS A 756 5.18 -20.22 -27.78
CA LYS A 756 5.79 -21.48 -27.36
C LYS A 756 7.00 -21.18 -26.47
N GLN A 757 7.04 -21.75 -25.26
CA GLN A 757 8.17 -21.63 -24.37
C GLN A 757 9.42 -22.29 -24.99
N LEU A 758 10.49 -21.52 -25.11
CA LEU A 758 11.79 -21.96 -25.61
C LEU A 758 12.67 -22.46 -24.46
N TRP A 759 12.71 -21.71 -23.35
CA TRP A 759 13.44 -22.07 -22.15
C TRP A 759 12.95 -21.26 -20.94
N SER A 760 13.32 -21.73 -19.75
CA SER A 760 13.08 -21.03 -18.49
C SER A 760 14.29 -21.17 -17.56
N ALA A 761 14.39 -20.27 -16.58
CA ALA A 761 15.43 -20.30 -15.55
C ALA A 761 14.81 -19.96 -14.19
N PRO A 762 14.95 -20.83 -13.16
CA PRO A 762 14.39 -20.54 -11.84
C PRO A 762 15.11 -19.37 -11.17
N VAL A 763 14.33 -18.49 -10.54
CA VAL A 763 14.84 -17.41 -9.70
C VAL A 763 14.12 -17.51 -8.36
N PRO A 764 14.81 -17.54 -7.21
CA PRO A 764 14.12 -17.63 -5.93
C PRO A 764 13.23 -16.41 -5.68
N THR A 765 12.09 -16.65 -5.02
CA THR A 765 11.02 -15.65 -4.83
C THR A 765 10.65 -15.37 -3.39
N ALA A 766 11.45 -15.90 -2.48
CA ALA A 766 11.37 -15.58 -1.06
C ALA A 766 12.77 -15.20 -0.57
N ASN A 767 12.78 -14.33 0.43
CA ASN A 767 13.95 -14.01 1.23
C ASN A 767 13.51 -13.85 2.69
N CYS A 768 14.40 -13.40 3.57
CA CYS A 768 14.04 -13.11 4.96
C CYS A 768 13.64 -11.63 5.19
N GLU A 769 13.36 -10.88 4.14
CA GLU A 769 12.80 -9.53 4.28
C GLU A 769 11.28 -9.61 4.52
N PRO A 770 10.70 -8.64 5.24
CA PRO A 770 9.27 -8.62 5.51
C PRO A 770 8.51 -8.26 4.24
N GLY A 771 7.44 -9.02 3.98
CA GLY A 771 6.63 -8.93 2.76
C GLY A 771 7.31 -9.52 1.51
N PRO A 772 6.55 -10.01 0.52
CA PRO A 772 7.09 -10.49 -0.74
C PRO A 772 7.50 -9.29 -1.60
N PRO A 773 8.80 -9.11 -1.90
CA PRO A 773 9.22 -8.03 -2.77
C PRO A 773 8.70 -8.28 -4.19
N PRO A 774 8.42 -7.24 -4.99
CA PRO A 774 7.87 -7.36 -6.32
C PRO A 774 8.83 -8.10 -7.26
N VAL A 775 8.28 -8.97 -8.11
CA VAL A 775 9.02 -9.48 -9.27
C VAL A 775 8.96 -8.44 -10.39
N THR A 776 10.13 -7.99 -10.84
CA THR A 776 10.28 -6.84 -11.74
C THR A 776 10.67 -7.25 -13.17
N THR A 777 10.50 -6.32 -14.11
CA THR A 777 10.78 -6.52 -15.55
C THR A 777 12.27 -6.77 -15.80
N PRO A 778 12.68 -7.80 -16.57
CA PRO A 778 14.09 -8.00 -16.91
C PRO A 778 14.59 -6.95 -17.91
N ALA A 779 15.91 -6.73 -17.98
CA ALA A 779 16.52 -5.92 -19.03
C ALA A 779 17.14 -6.81 -20.10
N VAL A 780 17.08 -6.42 -21.37
CA VAL A 780 17.70 -7.17 -22.47
C VAL A 780 18.57 -6.25 -23.32
N TYR A 781 19.87 -6.55 -23.36
CA TYR A 781 20.83 -5.81 -24.18
C TYR A 781 21.75 -6.77 -24.92
N GLY A 782 21.75 -6.68 -26.27
CA GLY A 782 22.58 -7.53 -27.12
C GLY A 782 22.30 -9.03 -26.92
N GLY A 783 21.02 -9.40 -26.80
CA GLY A 783 20.55 -10.76 -26.57
C GLY A 783 20.69 -11.29 -25.13
N ILE A 784 21.48 -10.64 -24.27
CA ILE A 784 21.66 -11.06 -22.88
C ILE A 784 20.51 -10.56 -22.01
N VAL A 785 19.91 -11.45 -21.22
CA VAL A 785 18.82 -11.16 -20.29
C VAL A 785 19.38 -10.91 -18.89
N TYR A 786 19.18 -9.71 -18.35
CA TYR A 786 19.59 -9.31 -17.00
C TYR A 786 18.40 -9.31 -16.05
N VAL A 787 18.56 -9.94 -14.89
CA VAL A 787 17.50 -10.14 -13.90
C VAL A 787 17.98 -9.66 -12.55
N ALA A 788 17.17 -8.84 -11.89
CA ALA A 788 17.32 -8.52 -10.47
C ALA A 788 16.35 -9.41 -9.66
N GLY A 789 16.87 -10.10 -8.65
CA GLY A 789 16.15 -11.13 -7.90
C GLY A 789 15.82 -10.73 -6.46
N ILE A 790 14.69 -11.24 -5.98
CA ILE A 790 14.21 -11.13 -4.59
C ILE A 790 15.24 -11.70 -3.60
N ASP A 791 16.05 -12.66 -4.03
CA ASP A 791 17.13 -13.25 -3.21
C ASP A 791 18.36 -12.34 -3.02
N GLY A 792 18.29 -11.10 -3.52
CA GLY A 792 19.37 -10.13 -3.42
C GLY A 792 20.52 -10.41 -4.37
N LYS A 793 20.22 -11.01 -5.53
CA LYS A 793 21.21 -11.30 -6.57
C LYS A 793 20.80 -10.73 -7.92
N VAL A 794 21.80 -10.35 -8.70
CA VAL A 794 21.66 -9.95 -10.11
C VAL A 794 22.27 -11.04 -10.99
N ARG A 795 21.59 -11.40 -12.08
CA ARG A 795 22.00 -12.48 -12.98
C ARG A 795 21.99 -12.01 -14.43
N ALA A 796 22.90 -12.54 -15.24
CA ALA A 796 22.87 -12.41 -16.69
C ALA A 796 22.72 -13.78 -17.34
N PHE A 797 21.73 -13.96 -18.21
CA PHE A 797 21.49 -15.19 -18.96
C PHE A 797 21.83 -14.97 -20.43
N ASP A 798 22.71 -15.82 -20.95
CA ASP A 798 23.06 -15.86 -22.37
C ASP A 798 22.12 -16.86 -23.06
N PRO A 799 21.35 -16.46 -24.09
CA PRO A 799 20.47 -17.38 -24.81
C PRO A 799 21.25 -18.51 -25.51
N ALA A 800 22.56 -18.37 -25.72
CA ALA A 800 23.41 -19.47 -26.22
C ALA A 800 23.63 -20.58 -25.17
N LYS A 801 23.40 -20.30 -23.89
CA LYS A 801 23.47 -21.25 -22.76
C LYS A 801 22.24 -21.07 -21.86
N PRO A 802 21.04 -21.42 -22.37
CA PRO A 802 19.79 -21.10 -21.69
C PRO A 802 19.72 -21.77 -20.31
N GLY A 803 19.04 -21.13 -19.36
CA GLY A 803 18.81 -21.66 -18.02
C GLY A 803 19.99 -21.52 -17.04
N THR A 804 21.21 -21.24 -17.50
CA THR A 804 22.39 -21.05 -16.64
C THR A 804 22.90 -19.62 -16.75
N PRO A 805 23.10 -18.90 -15.63
CA PRO A 805 23.62 -17.54 -15.69
C PRO A 805 25.08 -17.54 -16.17
N ALA A 806 25.41 -16.65 -17.11
CA ALA A 806 26.78 -16.33 -17.51
C ALA A 806 27.57 -15.73 -16.35
N TRP A 807 26.89 -14.96 -15.49
CA TRP A 807 27.37 -14.53 -14.18
C TRP A 807 26.19 -14.28 -13.23
N GLU A 808 26.47 -14.40 -11.93
CA GLU A 808 25.55 -14.07 -10.83
C GLU A 808 26.33 -13.24 -9.80
N THR A 809 25.69 -12.23 -9.21
CA THR A 809 26.33 -11.37 -8.20
C THR A 809 25.36 -11.04 -7.08
N ALA A 810 25.74 -11.31 -5.84
CA ALA A 810 25.00 -10.89 -4.66
C ALA A 810 25.25 -9.40 -4.38
N VAL A 811 24.17 -8.63 -4.15
CA VAL A 811 24.25 -7.18 -3.89
C VAL A 811 24.61 -6.84 -2.44
N GLY A 812 24.58 -7.84 -1.55
CA GLY A 812 24.92 -7.70 -0.13
C GLY A 812 23.94 -6.83 0.67
N TYR A 813 24.30 -6.60 1.94
CA TYR A 813 23.67 -5.63 2.84
C TYR A 813 24.72 -4.66 3.36
N PRO A 814 24.34 -3.42 3.70
CA PRO A 814 25.11 -2.59 4.61
C PRO A 814 25.39 -3.32 5.94
N PRO A 815 26.50 -3.02 6.64
CA PRO A 815 26.79 -3.61 7.94
C PRO A 815 25.64 -3.42 8.94
N GLY A 816 25.16 -4.52 9.53
CA GLY A 816 24.08 -4.52 10.52
C GLY A 816 22.67 -4.33 9.95
N ALA A 817 22.52 -4.28 8.62
CA ALA A 817 21.22 -4.06 7.97
C ALA A 817 20.56 -5.36 7.47
N SER A 818 21.15 -6.53 7.72
CA SER A 818 20.52 -7.79 7.31
C SER A 818 19.39 -8.16 8.27
N PRO A 819 18.28 -8.75 7.81
CA PRO A 819 17.21 -9.21 8.69
C PRO A 819 17.66 -10.18 9.80
N VAL A 820 18.72 -10.95 9.57
CA VAL A 820 19.30 -11.85 10.59
C VAL A 820 20.13 -11.14 11.65
N ASP A 821 20.48 -9.86 11.44
CA ASP A 821 21.18 -9.06 12.44
C ASP A 821 20.22 -8.56 13.54
N ASP A 822 18.90 -8.66 13.31
CA ASP A 822 17.84 -8.47 14.31
C ASP A 822 17.48 -9.81 14.99
N PRO A 823 17.74 -9.98 16.30
CA PRO A 823 17.42 -11.21 17.02
C PRO A 823 15.95 -11.64 16.94
N SER A 824 15.02 -10.66 16.88
CA SER A 824 13.58 -10.94 16.79
C SER A 824 13.18 -11.57 15.45
N ARG A 825 13.98 -11.32 14.40
CA ARG A 825 13.77 -11.83 13.04
C ARG A 825 14.63 -13.03 12.69
N ALA A 826 15.84 -13.11 13.25
CA ALA A 826 16.79 -14.19 12.97
C ALA A 826 16.17 -15.60 13.12
N LYS A 827 15.26 -15.79 14.08
CA LYS A 827 14.55 -17.06 14.30
C LYS A 827 13.59 -17.47 13.19
N TYR A 828 13.14 -16.53 12.36
CA TYR A 828 12.27 -16.77 11.21
C TYR A 828 13.05 -16.89 9.89
N CYS A 829 14.36 -16.68 9.91
CA CYS A 829 15.22 -16.84 8.74
C CYS A 829 15.82 -18.25 8.69
N ALA A 830 15.52 -19.01 7.63
CA ALA A 830 16.16 -20.32 7.43
C ALA A 830 17.68 -20.20 7.19
N THR A 831 18.12 -19.16 6.47
CA THR A 831 19.53 -18.86 6.19
C THR A 831 19.77 -17.36 6.06
N ARG A 832 21.02 -16.89 6.18
CA ARG A 832 21.37 -15.48 5.95
C ARG A 832 21.17 -15.14 4.45
N PRO A 833 20.35 -14.14 4.10
CA PRO A 833 20.12 -13.79 2.70
C PRO A 833 21.40 -13.23 2.05
N ALA A 834 21.55 -13.44 0.74
CA ALA A 834 22.75 -13.02 -0.01
C ALA A 834 22.87 -11.49 -0.13
N GLY A 835 21.74 -10.78 -0.11
CA GLY A 835 21.68 -9.33 -0.10
C GLY A 835 20.25 -8.83 0.06
N ALA A 836 20.08 -7.52 0.13
CA ALA A 836 18.76 -6.90 0.05
C ALA A 836 18.13 -7.24 -1.32
N PRO A 837 16.81 -7.49 -1.41
CA PRO A 837 16.16 -7.81 -2.68
C PRO A 837 16.47 -6.74 -3.74
N ALA A 838 16.89 -7.19 -4.91
CA ALA A 838 17.32 -6.34 -6.02
C ALA A 838 16.17 -6.13 -7.01
N MET A 839 16.02 -4.90 -7.51
CA MET A 839 14.84 -4.43 -8.25
C MET A 839 15.22 -3.78 -9.58
N HIS A 840 14.35 -3.96 -10.58
CA HIS A 840 14.33 -3.26 -11.87
C HIS A 840 15.71 -3.04 -12.51
N PRO A 841 16.26 -4.06 -13.18
CA PRO A 841 17.49 -3.90 -13.94
C PRO A 841 17.31 -2.93 -15.10
N LEU A 842 18.34 -2.11 -15.33
CA LEU A 842 18.50 -1.28 -16.53
C LEU A 842 19.89 -1.52 -17.12
N ALA A 843 19.96 -1.94 -18.39
CA ALA A 843 21.22 -2.26 -19.07
C ALA A 843 21.67 -1.14 -20.03
N THR A 844 22.92 -0.74 -19.92
CA THR A 844 23.58 0.22 -20.82
C THR A 844 24.70 -0.44 -21.62
N ALA A 845 25.43 0.30 -22.45
CA ALA A 845 26.53 -0.27 -23.23
C ALA A 845 27.57 -1.00 -22.35
N THR A 846 27.88 -0.50 -21.16
CA THR A 846 28.89 -1.10 -20.26
C THR A 846 28.40 -1.44 -18.86
N THR A 847 27.27 -0.91 -18.42
CA THR A 847 26.82 -0.98 -17.02
C THR A 847 25.42 -1.57 -16.91
N VAL A 848 25.17 -2.39 -15.88
CA VAL A 848 23.82 -2.77 -15.43
C VAL A 848 23.54 -2.04 -14.12
N TYR A 849 22.45 -1.27 -14.08
CA TYR A 849 21.98 -0.62 -12.86
C TYR A 849 20.84 -1.43 -12.25
N VAL A 850 20.82 -1.56 -10.93
CA VAL A 850 19.69 -2.13 -10.18
C VAL A 850 19.39 -1.28 -8.96
N GLY A 851 18.12 -1.17 -8.61
CA GLY A 851 17.70 -0.71 -7.29
C GLY A 851 17.79 -1.81 -6.25
N THR A 852 17.76 -1.44 -4.99
CA THR A 852 17.62 -2.39 -3.89
C THR A 852 16.54 -1.91 -2.91
N TRP A 853 15.91 -2.87 -2.26
CA TRP A 853 14.86 -2.63 -1.28
C TRP A 853 15.35 -1.81 -0.08
N ASP A 854 16.64 -1.89 0.27
CA ASP A 854 17.32 -1.14 1.33
C ASP A 854 17.84 0.24 0.87
N GLY A 855 17.37 0.74 -0.27
CA GLY A 855 17.58 2.13 -0.69
C GLY A 855 18.94 2.42 -1.32
N ARG A 856 19.51 1.46 -2.05
CA ARG A 856 20.73 1.65 -2.85
C ARG A 856 20.45 1.55 -4.35
N LEU A 857 21.21 2.33 -5.10
CA LEU A 857 21.44 2.11 -6.54
C LEU A 857 22.80 1.43 -6.69
N ILE A 858 22.82 0.27 -7.34
CA ILE A 858 24.03 -0.53 -7.58
C ILE A 858 24.36 -0.49 -9.07
N ALA A 859 25.61 -0.18 -9.41
CA ALA A 859 26.12 -0.20 -10.77
C ALA A 859 27.11 -1.37 -10.95
N LEU A 860 26.77 -2.32 -11.82
CA LEU A 860 27.56 -3.51 -12.11
C LEU A 860 28.16 -3.44 -13.51
N ASP A 861 29.36 -3.98 -13.67
CA ASP A 861 29.95 -4.22 -14.98
C ASP A 861 29.09 -5.21 -15.78
N ARG A 862 28.58 -4.80 -16.93
CA ARG A 862 27.60 -5.58 -17.70
C ARG A 862 28.13 -6.96 -18.13
N ARG A 863 29.43 -7.08 -18.38
CA ARG A 863 30.05 -8.31 -18.90
C ARG A 863 30.39 -9.29 -17.78
N THR A 864 30.80 -8.78 -16.62
CA THR A 864 31.38 -9.61 -15.55
C THR A 864 30.50 -9.70 -14.30
N GLY A 865 29.48 -8.85 -14.17
CA GLY A 865 28.67 -8.74 -12.96
C GLY A 865 29.36 -8.04 -11.79
N THR A 866 30.62 -7.60 -11.93
CA THR A 866 31.35 -7.00 -10.79
C THR A 866 30.72 -5.66 -10.40
N ILE A 867 30.39 -5.48 -9.12
CA ILE A 867 29.93 -4.19 -8.57
C ILE A 867 31.05 -3.15 -8.72
N ARG A 868 30.73 -2.04 -9.39
CA ARG A 868 31.65 -0.93 -9.66
C ARG A 868 31.38 0.29 -8.78
N ALA A 869 30.12 0.51 -8.40
CA ALA A 869 29.72 1.59 -7.52
C ALA A 869 28.39 1.28 -6.82
N GLU A 870 28.18 1.94 -5.68
CA GLU A 870 26.94 1.91 -4.90
C GLU A 870 26.59 3.32 -4.43
N TYR A 871 25.32 3.68 -4.50
CA TYR A 871 24.80 4.98 -4.07
C TYR A 871 23.69 4.78 -3.05
N LYS A 872 23.82 5.37 -1.85
CA LYS A 872 22.80 5.32 -0.80
C LYS A 872 21.81 6.47 -0.98
N LEU A 873 20.57 6.15 -1.31
CA LEU A 873 19.54 7.12 -1.66
C LEU A 873 18.48 7.33 -0.56
N GLY A 874 18.58 6.60 0.57
CA GLY A 874 17.66 6.70 1.69
C GLY A 874 16.58 5.62 1.63
N GLY A 875 15.39 5.98 1.13
CA GLY A 875 14.26 5.05 0.99
C GLY A 875 14.48 3.97 -0.08
N GLY A 876 13.69 2.89 -0.01
CA GLY A 876 13.79 1.74 -0.92
C GLY A 876 13.67 2.10 -2.40
N LEU A 877 14.42 1.43 -3.28
CA LEU A 877 14.47 1.74 -4.71
C LEU A 877 13.76 0.62 -5.50
N THR A 878 12.44 0.73 -5.58
CA THR A 878 11.53 -0.28 -6.15
C THR A 878 11.00 0.10 -7.53
N SER A 879 11.06 1.37 -7.90
CA SER A 879 10.58 1.90 -9.17
C SER A 879 11.52 1.59 -10.34
N ALA A 880 10.98 1.60 -11.56
CA ALA A 880 11.76 1.44 -12.78
C ALA A 880 12.73 2.61 -12.99
N LEU A 881 14.00 2.28 -13.28
CA LEU A 881 15.04 3.26 -13.60
C LEU A 881 14.84 3.86 -14.99
N SER A 882 15.43 5.03 -15.23
CA SER A 882 15.39 5.69 -16.55
C SER A 882 16.74 6.31 -16.88
N VAL A 883 17.11 6.30 -18.17
CA VAL A 883 18.40 6.80 -18.63
C VAL A 883 18.23 7.71 -19.85
N SER A 884 18.96 8.83 -19.86
CA SER A 884 19.04 9.70 -21.03
C SER A 884 20.41 10.35 -21.12
N GLY A 885 21.24 9.88 -22.05
CA GLY A 885 22.60 10.39 -22.25
C GLY A 885 23.48 10.12 -21.04
N ASP A 886 23.91 11.18 -20.35
CA ASP A 886 24.72 11.10 -19.13
C ASP A 886 23.88 10.93 -17.85
N TRP A 887 22.54 10.96 -17.93
CA TRP A 887 21.65 10.98 -16.76
C TRP A 887 21.07 9.60 -16.45
N VAL A 888 21.05 9.26 -15.17
CA VAL A 888 20.28 8.16 -14.58
C VAL A 888 19.29 8.77 -13.59
N ILE A 889 18.01 8.46 -13.76
CA ILE A 889 16.93 8.88 -12.87
C ILE A 889 16.47 7.67 -12.06
N ALA A 890 16.44 7.84 -10.74
CA ALA A 890 16.01 6.85 -9.78
C ALA A 890 14.96 7.44 -8.84
N LEU A 891 13.97 6.63 -8.45
CA LEU A 891 12.90 7.03 -7.55
C LEU A 891 12.93 6.15 -6.31
N THR A 892 12.80 6.76 -5.13
CA THR A 892 12.76 6.05 -3.85
C THR A 892 11.37 6.11 -3.21
N THR A 893 11.00 5.12 -2.41
CA THR A 893 9.64 4.94 -1.87
C THR A 893 9.14 6.12 -1.01
N ASP A 894 10.05 6.91 -0.45
CA ASP A 894 9.79 8.19 0.22
C ASP A 894 9.37 9.33 -0.73
N GLY A 895 9.14 9.03 -2.01
CA GLY A 895 8.71 10.00 -3.01
C GLY A 895 9.79 10.98 -3.45
N THR A 896 11.07 10.61 -3.28
CA THR A 896 12.20 11.41 -3.75
C THR A 896 12.63 10.98 -5.15
N VAL A 897 12.73 11.96 -6.04
CA VAL A 897 13.34 11.82 -7.37
C VAL A 897 14.83 12.13 -7.25
N HIS A 898 15.69 11.24 -7.71
CA HIS A 898 17.14 11.42 -7.71
C HIS A 898 17.65 11.48 -9.14
N ALA A 899 18.35 12.55 -9.49
CA ALA A 899 19.02 12.68 -10.77
C ALA A 899 20.54 12.61 -10.60
N LEU A 900 21.09 11.50 -11.06
CA LEU A 900 22.52 11.24 -11.05
C LEU A 900 23.06 11.44 -12.46
N ALA A 901 24.23 12.07 -12.56
CA ALA A 901 24.88 12.29 -13.85
C ALA A 901 26.29 11.72 -13.89
N ALA A 902 26.69 11.22 -15.05
CA ALA A 902 28.03 10.70 -15.30
C ALA A 902 29.11 11.70 -14.87
N ARG A 903 30.09 11.22 -14.10
CA ARG A 903 31.27 12.02 -13.76
C ARG A 903 32.23 12.02 -14.94
N ARG A 904 32.23 13.12 -15.70
CA ARG A 904 33.06 13.30 -16.90
C ARG A 904 34.11 14.38 -16.67
N PRO A 905 35.24 14.09 -15.99
CA PRO A 905 36.25 15.11 -15.75
C PRO A 905 36.99 15.46 -17.06
N ARG A 906 37.36 16.75 -17.22
CA ARG A 906 38.17 17.21 -18.37
C ARG A 906 39.64 16.86 -18.24
N PHE A 907 40.09 16.65 -17.01
CA PHE A 907 41.46 16.29 -16.64
C PHE A 907 41.42 15.25 -15.53
N PRO A 908 42.46 14.41 -15.33
CA PRO A 908 42.51 13.47 -14.22
C PRO A 908 42.28 14.19 -12.88
N LEU A 909 41.32 13.69 -12.10
CA LEU A 909 41.05 14.17 -10.74
C LEU A 909 42.05 13.52 -9.79
N SER A 910 43.24 14.11 -9.62
CA SER A 910 44.26 13.67 -8.65
C SER A 910 43.73 13.71 -7.23
#